data_AF-A0A397FD09-F1
#
_entry.id   AF-A0A397FD09-F1
#
_cell.length_a   1.000
_cell.length_b   1.000
_cell.length_c   1.000
_cell.angle_alpha   90.00
_cell.angle_beta   90.00
_cell.angle_gamma   90.00
#
_symmetry.space_group_name_H-M   'P 1'
#
loop_
_entity.id
_entity.type
_entity.pdbx_description
1 polymer ?
#
loop_
_entity_poly.entity_id
_entity_poly.type
_entity_poly.pdbx_seq_one_letter_code
_entity_poly.pdbx_strand_id
1 'polypeptide(L)'
;MSTAAAVTRAGATIPDENATKKPKLDFESLYQNSLQLTRGMDQLPSLQRSLDQLHAVTSAKSLGSSAAPSTATNKAQFLLAGRGFDAEKLSRELRQHELKASFEPKESLGACDFDGFLRHHHEMIVVTAIEEALAASTRTSQQSAINALTDEFQVSKAKLMQDLQGKSAPAPLASHHPLHLPSTSSISTSSPATVSSVNLPSAMTEPMQVYAAALRSSFQAKSLSVPDFNLIEASTTAAKSLVSPTLSTDSAEHETLLVWELLGHMTRHRPATASSRAAGARQFFEARYAVFIETKLAQLGVPRGGDFGRRATVLTYVRDVLQLRPPQQVWAVVYYLLRSGSLTDAAAVAEGHAASSGSSSLPLVTEALRLYASDTPTSPPPLEKTHPALYRSLTSLFDTLLATHKASPGTTNRFEVAVLNLLTGRDPLLRNAGVIDNIEDFLWQVQFCSQQHVDPVAVAKNVLALVQPSEFNHTTLGGVFEYVRLLVTCQQFEAAIESLASKGFVVEAVHVAIALLLADHHHHHREDKEEDVPVKTTRDAVFTRLLRQYIHQFQTTNPSDAAMYIACHPNPDTVRALTSDLLLDTRAFQVLAGSIHPADGSRVPGALDLYLTRAEVREIVLWTSQQAQSQGRHVDALQLLVLVGDVEGGMVLLNGQLVQTLASP
;
A
#
# COMPACT_ATOMS: atom_id res chain seq x y z
N MET A 1 -48.21 -4.46 -70.71
CA MET A 1 -49.11 -3.31 -70.77
C MET A 1 -49.93 -3.26 -69.49
N SER A 2 -50.01 -2.06 -68.92
CA SER A 2 -50.96 -1.55 -67.92
C SER A 2 -52.01 -2.51 -67.32
N THR A 3 -51.92 -2.77 -66.01
CA THR A 3 -52.74 -2.19 -64.92
C THR A 3 -54.15 -2.78 -64.81
N ALA A 4 -54.41 -3.46 -63.69
CA ALA A 4 -55.76 -3.71 -63.19
C ALA A 4 -55.83 -3.33 -61.70
N ALA A 5 -56.70 -2.38 -61.42
CA ALA A 5 -57.11 -1.95 -60.09
C ALA A 5 -58.21 -2.87 -59.53
N ALA A 6 -58.32 -2.82 -58.21
CA ALA A 6 -59.10 -3.65 -57.30
C ALA A 6 -60.63 -3.56 -57.41
N VAL A 7 -61.32 -4.62 -56.97
CA VAL A 7 -62.57 -4.61 -56.17
C VAL A 7 -62.62 -5.93 -55.35
N THR A 8 -62.36 -5.93 -54.03
CA THR A 8 -63.30 -5.86 -52.87
C THR A 8 -64.06 -7.15 -52.51
N ARG A 9 -63.79 -7.70 -51.30
CA ARG A 9 -64.77 -8.19 -50.30
C ARG A 9 -64.01 -8.72 -49.07
N ALA A 10 -64.15 -8.09 -47.90
CA ALA A 10 -65.19 -8.31 -46.88
C ALA A 10 -64.90 -9.50 -45.96
N GLY A 11 -64.86 -9.25 -44.65
CA GLY A 11 -64.79 -10.28 -43.61
C GLY A 11 -64.42 -9.69 -42.25
N ALA A 12 -65.33 -9.81 -41.29
CA ALA A 12 -65.35 -9.09 -40.03
C ALA A 12 -64.60 -9.81 -38.89
N THR A 13 -64.05 -8.98 -37.98
CA THR A 13 -63.96 -9.10 -36.50
C THR A 13 -63.41 -10.37 -35.84
N ILE A 14 -62.27 -10.22 -35.15
CA ILE A 14 -62.00 -10.69 -33.75
C ILE A 14 -61.02 -9.67 -33.10
N PRO A 15 -61.19 -9.23 -31.83
CA PRO A 15 -60.35 -8.21 -31.20
C PRO A 15 -59.20 -8.83 -30.41
N ASP A 16 -57.95 -8.43 -30.71
CA ASP A 16 -56.78 -8.75 -29.88
C ASP A 16 -56.02 -7.48 -29.49
N GLU A 17 -55.95 -7.31 -28.17
CA GLU A 17 -54.86 -6.78 -27.34
C GLU A 17 -53.83 -5.77 -27.91
N ASN A 18 -53.74 -4.65 -27.17
CA ASN A 18 -52.49 -4.00 -26.76
C ASN A 18 -51.36 -3.85 -27.80
N ALA A 19 -51.47 -2.80 -28.61
CA ALA A 19 -50.30 -2.17 -29.22
C ALA A 19 -50.28 -0.68 -28.86
N THR A 20 -49.60 -0.35 -27.76
CA THR A 20 -49.25 1.02 -27.40
C THR A 20 -48.41 1.65 -28.52
N LYS A 21 -49.05 2.47 -29.35
CA LYS A 21 -48.39 3.33 -30.35
C LYS A 21 -47.44 4.28 -29.61
N LYS A 22 -46.13 4.07 -29.77
CA LYS A 22 -45.12 5.08 -29.40
C LYS A 22 -45.40 6.34 -30.22
N PRO A 23 -45.58 7.53 -29.60
CA PRO A 23 -45.74 8.76 -30.36
C PRO A 23 -44.43 9.06 -31.08
N LYS A 24 -44.49 9.24 -32.42
CA LYS A 24 -43.39 9.85 -33.17
C LYS A 24 -43.25 11.28 -32.64
N LEU A 25 -42.15 11.55 -31.94
CA LEU A 25 -41.76 12.89 -31.53
C LEU A 25 -41.56 13.73 -32.79
N ASP A 26 -42.46 14.67 -33.04
CA ASP A 26 -42.36 15.60 -34.15
C ASP A 26 -41.40 16.73 -33.76
N PHE A 27 -40.21 16.74 -34.36
CA PHE A 27 -39.13 17.66 -34.00
C PHE A 27 -39.55 19.13 -34.15
N GLU A 28 -40.46 19.42 -35.07
CA GLU A 28 -41.01 20.76 -35.28
C GLU A 28 -41.85 21.23 -34.08
N SER A 29 -42.67 20.33 -33.52
CA SER A 29 -43.46 20.62 -32.31
C SER A 29 -42.59 20.82 -31.07
N LEU A 30 -41.45 20.14 -31.00
CA LEU A 30 -40.51 20.20 -29.89
C LEU A 30 -39.66 21.48 -29.96
N TYR A 31 -39.30 21.90 -31.17
CA TYR A 31 -38.66 23.18 -31.43
C TYR A 31 -39.61 24.35 -31.12
N GLN A 32 -40.87 24.28 -31.54
CA GLN A 32 -41.87 25.30 -31.18
C GLN A 32 -42.13 25.38 -29.68
N ASN A 33 -42.19 24.24 -28.98
CA ASN A 33 -42.29 24.23 -27.51
C ASN A 33 -41.06 24.84 -26.84
N SER A 34 -39.86 24.55 -27.34
CA SER A 34 -38.62 25.16 -26.85
C SER A 34 -38.62 26.68 -27.01
N LEU A 35 -39.19 27.20 -28.12
CA LEU A 35 -39.32 28.63 -28.36
C LEU A 35 -40.44 29.27 -27.51
N GLN A 36 -41.50 28.52 -27.18
CA GLN A 36 -42.53 29.00 -26.26
C GLN A 36 -42.03 29.11 -24.82
N LEU A 37 -41.14 28.20 -24.39
CA LEU A 37 -40.53 28.23 -23.05
C LEU A 37 -39.56 29.41 -22.84
N THR A 38 -39.06 30.01 -23.91
CA THR A 38 -38.19 31.20 -23.85
C THR A 38 -38.92 32.52 -24.09
N ARG A 39 -40.22 32.49 -24.44
CA ARG A 39 -41.04 33.71 -24.56
C ARG A 39 -41.31 34.27 -23.17
N GLY A 40 -40.73 35.44 -22.89
CA GLY A 40 -40.74 36.10 -21.57
C GLY A 40 -39.35 36.51 -21.07
N MET A 41 -38.29 36.13 -21.78
CA MET A 41 -36.89 36.45 -21.46
C MET A 41 -36.26 37.43 -22.47
N ASP A 42 -37.01 38.44 -22.94
CA ASP A 42 -36.65 39.34 -24.05
C ASP A 42 -35.43 40.27 -23.81
N GLN A 43 -34.70 40.12 -22.69
CA GLN A 43 -33.50 40.91 -22.38
C GLN A 43 -32.19 40.11 -22.31
N LEU A 44 -32.18 38.80 -22.59
CA LEU A 44 -30.94 38.00 -22.57
C LEU A 44 -30.73 37.27 -23.90
N PRO A 45 -29.52 37.32 -24.50
CA PRO A 45 -29.25 36.61 -25.75
C PRO A 45 -29.34 35.10 -25.55
N SER A 46 -30.09 34.41 -26.41
CA SER A 46 -30.22 32.96 -26.37
C SER A 46 -28.89 32.29 -26.75
N LEU A 47 -28.27 31.59 -25.80
CA LEU A 47 -27.00 30.90 -26.02
C LEU A 47 -27.22 29.55 -26.71
N GLN A 48 -26.87 29.42 -27.99
CA GLN A 48 -26.83 28.13 -28.68
C GLN A 48 -25.53 27.42 -28.34
N ARG A 49 -25.61 26.31 -27.60
CA ARG A 49 -24.45 25.45 -27.28
C ARG A 49 -24.31 24.33 -28.30
N SER A 50 -23.09 24.00 -28.69
CA SER A 50 -22.82 22.85 -29.56
C SER A 50 -23.07 21.52 -28.81
N LEU A 51 -23.26 20.44 -29.56
CA LEU A 51 -23.47 19.09 -29.01
C LEU A 51 -22.36 18.68 -28.03
N ASP A 52 -21.10 19.02 -28.34
CA ASP A 52 -19.96 18.72 -27.46
C ASP A 52 -20.01 19.49 -26.14
N GLN A 53 -20.44 20.76 -26.17
CA GLN A 53 -20.60 21.56 -24.96
C GLN A 53 -21.77 21.07 -24.10
N LEU A 54 -22.86 20.62 -24.72
CA LEU A 54 -23.98 19.99 -24.01
C LEU A 54 -23.55 18.66 -23.38
N HIS A 55 -22.73 17.87 -24.06
CA HIS A 55 -22.24 16.61 -23.54
C HIS A 55 -21.36 16.83 -22.31
N ALA A 56 -20.45 17.82 -22.33
CA ALA A 56 -19.61 18.18 -21.20
C ALA A 56 -20.40 18.67 -19.97
N VAL A 57 -21.44 19.48 -20.19
CA VAL A 57 -22.30 19.97 -19.09
C VAL A 57 -23.18 18.85 -18.54
N THR A 58 -23.66 17.95 -19.40
CA THR A 58 -24.50 16.81 -19.00
C THR A 58 -23.69 15.75 -18.28
N SER A 59 -22.47 15.46 -18.74
CA SER A 59 -21.56 14.54 -18.07
C SER A 59 -21.19 15.06 -16.68
N ALA A 60 -20.86 16.35 -16.56
CA ALA A 60 -20.57 16.99 -15.28
C ALA A 60 -21.76 16.95 -14.29
N LYS A 61 -23.00 17.08 -14.78
CA LYS A 61 -24.21 17.00 -13.94
C LYS A 61 -24.61 15.56 -13.61
N SER A 62 -24.25 14.58 -14.45
CA SER A 62 -24.51 13.15 -14.20
C SER A 62 -23.61 12.55 -13.11
N LEU A 63 -22.38 13.07 -12.93
CA LEU A 63 -21.49 12.63 -11.86
C LEU A 63 -21.92 13.12 -10.46
N GLY A 64 -22.84 14.09 -10.37
CA GLY A 64 -23.34 14.63 -9.10
C GLY A 64 -24.73 14.15 -8.68
N SER A 65 -25.41 13.33 -9.48
CA SER A 65 -26.76 12.83 -9.17
C SER A 65 -26.92 11.36 -9.54
N SER A 66 -26.39 10.46 -8.70
CA SER A 66 -26.83 9.07 -8.68
C SER A 66 -28.24 9.00 -8.11
N ALA A 67 -29.23 9.33 -8.95
CA ALA A 67 -30.63 9.03 -8.67
C ALA A 67 -30.83 7.53 -8.89
N ALA A 68 -30.98 6.77 -7.80
CA ALA A 68 -31.44 5.39 -7.85
C ALA A 68 -32.77 5.30 -8.63
N PRO A 69 -33.06 4.19 -9.34
CA PRO A 69 -34.30 4.01 -10.08
C PRO A 69 -35.50 4.21 -9.13
N SER A 70 -36.42 5.10 -9.50
CA SER A 70 -37.55 5.59 -8.70
C SER A 70 -38.46 4.51 -8.10
N THR A 71 -38.39 3.27 -8.61
CA THR A 71 -39.11 2.11 -8.10
C THR A 71 -38.55 1.57 -6.77
N ALA A 72 -37.24 1.71 -6.51
CA ALA A 72 -36.63 1.28 -5.25
C ALA A 72 -36.98 2.24 -4.09
N THR A 73 -37.03 3.54 -4.38
CA THR A 73 -37.36 4.59 -3.40
C THR A 73 -38.79 4.44 -2.89
N ASN A 74 -39.75 4.09 -3.75
CA ASN A 74 -41.15 3.92 -3.35
C ASN A 74 -41.36 2.70 -2.44
N LYS A 75 -40.60 1.61 -2.62
CA LYS A 75 -40.65 0.44 -1.73
C LYS A 75 -40.04 0.74 -0.37
N ALA A 76 -38.92 1.47 -0.34
CA ALA A 76 -38.30 1.92 0.91
C ALA A 76 -39.22 2.88 1.68
N GLN A 77 -39.88 3.81 0.99
CA GLN A 77 -40.88 4.72 1.55
C GLN A 77 -42.04 3.97 2.21
N PHE A 78 -42.54 2.91 1.54
CA PHE A 78 -43.64 2.09 2.04
C PHE A 78 -43.25 1.26 3.28
N LEU A 79 -42.03 0.71 3.31
CA LEU A 79 -41.52 -0.05 4.46
C LEU A 79 -41.28 0.83 5.69
N LEU A 80 -40.86 2.09 5.51
CA LEU A 80 -40.75 3.06 6.60
C LEU A 80 -42.12 3.44 7.17
N ALA A 81 -43.10 3.68 6.29
CA ALA A 81 -44.46 4.00 6.70
C ALA A 81 -45.09 2.84 7.51
N GLY A 82 -44.84 1.58 7.12
CA GLY A 82 -45.28 0.39 7.86
C GLY A 82 -44.71 0.26 9.27
N ARG A 83 -43.67 1.01 9.61
CA ARG A 83 -43.06 1.08 10.96
C ARG A 83 -43.41 2.37 11.72
N GLY A 84 -44.34 3.16 11.19
CA GLY A 84 -44.82 4.40 11.83
C GLY A 84 -43.97 5.64 11.55
N PHE A 85 -43.04 5.58 10.59
CA PHE A 85 -42.20 6.73 10.22
C PHE A 85 -42.72 7.38 8.94
N ASP A 86 -43.08 8.67 9.04
CA ASP A 86 -43.51 9.48 7.91
C ASP A 86 -42.30 9.92 7.09
N ALA A 87 -41.96 9.10 6.10
CA ALA A 87 -40.82 9.30 5.23
C ALA A 87 -40.94 10.58 4.37
N GLU A 88 -42.15 11.10 4.15
CA GLU A 88 -42.35 12.32 3.37
C GLU A 88 -42.03 13.55 4.23
N LYS A 89 -42.48 13.57 5.49
CA LYS A 89 -42.09 14.58 6.48
C LYS A 89 -40.58 14.57 6.71
N LEU A 90 -39.98 13.38 6.89
CA LEU A 90 -38.54 13.24 7.10
C LEU A 90 -37.76 13.74 5.88
N SER A 91 -38.20 13.44 4.66
CA SER A 91 -37.55 13.95 3.44
C SER A 91 -37.62 15.47 3.32
N ARG A 92 -38.69 16.08 3.85
CA ARG A 92 -38.88 17.54 3.83
C ARG A 92 -38.01 18.23 4.88
N GLU A 93 -37.89 17.63 6.07
CA GLU A 93 -36.94 18.07 7.11
C GLU A 93 -35.48 17.92 6.65
N LEU A 94 -35.14 16.81 5.98
CA LEU A 94 -33.79 16.55 5.48
C LEU A 94 -33.41 17.51 4.35
N ARG A 95 -34.36 17.87 3.47
CA ARG A 95 -34.18 18.94 2.47
C ARG A 95 -34.10 20.33 3.10
N GLN A 96 -34.83 20.59 4.17
CA GLN A 96 -34.70 21.85 4.91
C GLN A 96 -33.33 21.99 5.61
N HIS A 97 -32.71 20.88 5.99
CA HIS A 97 -31.38 20.83 6.60
C HIS A 97 -30.24 20.60 5.61
N GLU A 98 -30.51 20.59 4.30
CA GLU A 98 -29.50 20.41 3.27
C GLU A 98 -28.66 21.70 3.14
N LEU A 99 -27.59 21.78 3.94
CA LEU A 99 -26.59 22.87 4.00
C LEU A 99 -25.87 23.16 2.66
N LYS A 100 -26.18 22.40 1.59
CA LYS A 100 -25.61 22.57 0.26
C LYS A 100 -25.99 23.90 -0.41
N ALA A 101 -27.09 24.52 0.00
CA ALA A 101 -27.46 25.86 -0.48
C ALA A 101 -26.65 27.00 0.17
N SER A 102 -25.78 26.71 1.14
CA SER A 102 -24.89 27.69 1.79
C SER A 102 -23.46 27.68 1.24
N PHE A 103 -23.14 26.78 0.29
CA PHE A 103 -21.81 26.65 -0.32
C PHE A 103 -21.82 26.96 -1.82
N GLU A 104 -22.61 27.95 -2.26
CA GLU A 104 -22.25 28.66 -3.49
C GLU A 104 -21.05 29.55 -3.18
N PRO A 105 -19.92 29.43 -3.91
CA PRO A 105 -18.83 30.39 -3.80
C PRO A 105 -19.37 31.78 -4.13
N LYS A 106 -19.60 32.60 -3.10
CA LYS A 106 -19.84 34.03 -3.30
C LYS A 106 -18.51 34.67 -3.69
N GLU A 107 -18.60 35.46 -4.75
CA GLU A 107 -17.54 36.23 -5.42
C GLU A 107 -16.68 35.48 -6.42
N SER A 108 -16.98 35.71 -7.70
CA SER A 108 -15.98 35.58 -8.76
C SER A 108 -14.85 36.57 -8.46
N LEU A 109 -13.67 36.05 -8.10
CA LEU A 109 -12.46 36.84 -7.92
C LEU A 109 -12.22 37.67 -9.20
N GLY A 110 -12.26 38.99 -9.07
CA GLY A 110 -11.86 39.91 -10.12
C GLY A 110 -10.40 39.70 -10.48
N ALA A 111 -10.05 39.82 -11.75
CA ALA A 111 -8.68 39.70 -12.21
C ALA A 111 -7.78 40.72 -11.46
N CYS A 112 -6.82 40.19 -10.69
CA CYS A 112 -5.77 40.91 -9.94
C CYS A 112 -6.09 41.40 -8.52
N ASP A 113 -6.62 40.55 -7.62
CA ASP A 113 -6.55 40.78 -6.17
C ASP A 113 -5.87 39.60 -5.44
N PHE A 114 -4.60 39.79 -5.04
CA PHE A 114 -3.81 38.78 -4.31
C PHE A 114 -4.33 38.56 -2.88
N ASP A 115 -4.88 39.59 -2.24
CA ASP A 115 -5.39 39.48 -0.86
C ASP A 115 -6.71 38.71 -0.84
N GLY A 116 -7.54 38.88 -1.86
CA GLY A 116 -8.72 38.05 -2.12
C GLY A 116 -8.38 36.57 -2.33
N PHE A 117 -7.33 36.28 -3.12
CA PHE A 117 -6.86 34.90 -3.31
C PHE A 117 -6.36 34.27 -2.01
N LEU A 118 -5.58 35.00 -1.20
CA LEU A 118 -5.07 34.49 0.08
C LEU A 118 -6.20 34.23 1.09
N ARG A 119 -7.18 35.12 1.18
CA ARG A 119 -8.36 34.91 2.05
C ARG A 119 -9.17 33.70 1.59
N HIS A 120 -9.43 33.57 0.29
CA HIS A 120 -10.15 32.43 -0.25
C HIS A 120 -9.39 31.11 -0.03
N HIS A 121 -8.07 31.10 -0.26
CA HIS A 121 -7.25 29.91 -0.04
C HIS A 121 -7.17 29.54 1.44
N HIS A 122 -7.13 30.53 2.34
CA HIS A 122 -7.20 30.29 3.78
C HIS A 122 -8.55 29.70 4.19
N GLU A 123 -9.66 30.25 3.71
CA GLU A 123 -11.00 29.69 3.95
C GLU A 123 -11.13 28.27 3.41
N MET A 124 -10.59 28.00 2.22
CA MET A 124 -10.60 26.66 1.63
C MET A 124 -9.78 25.67 2.48
N ILE A 125 -8.61 26.07 3.00
CA ILE A 125 -7.82 25.23 3.92
C ILE A 125 -8.64 24.94 5.19
N VAL A 126 -9.28 25.96 5.78
CA VAL A 126 -10.07 25.81 7.00
C VAL A 126 -11.24 24.84 6.77
N VAL A 127 -11.97 25.00 5.67
CA VAL A 127 -13.09 24.11 5.32
C VAL A 127 -12.59 22.68 5.09
N THR A 128 -11.50 22.51 4.34
CA THR A 128 -10.91 21.19 4.07
C THR A 128 -10.46 20.51 5.38
N ALA A 129 -9.86 21.26 6.30
CA ALA A 129 -9.44 20.73 7.60
C ALA A 129 -10.64 20.31 8.47
N ILE A 130 -11.76 21.06 8.42
CA ILE A 130 -13.00 20.70 9.14
C ILE A 130 -13.63 19.43 8.54
N GLU A 131 -13.69 19.33 7.21
CA GLU A 131 -14.22 18.15 6.53
C GLU A 131 -13.38 16.91 6.82
N GLU A 132 -12.04 17.04 6.79
CA GLU A 132 -11.12 15.96 7.12
C GLU A 132 -11.26 15.54 8.59
N ALA A 133 -11.37 16.49 9.53
CA ALA A 133 -11.60 16.20 10.94
C ALA A 133 -12.94 15.51 11.18
N LEU A 134 -14.01 15.92 10.48
CA LEU A 134 -15.33 15.31 10.59
C LEU A 134 -15.33 13.88 10.01
N ALA A 135 -14.70 13.68 8.85
CA ALA A 135 -14.57 12.37 8.23
C ALA A 135 -13.73 11.42 9.10
N ALA A 136 -12.62 11.92 9.68
CA ALA A 136 -11.80 11.17 10.61
C ALA A 136 -12.58 10.80 11.88
N SER A 137 -13.30 11.74 12.50
CA SER A 137 -14.11 11.50 13.70
C SER A 137 -15.22 10.47 13.44
N THR A 138 -15.89 10.55 12.29
CA THR A 138 -16.93 9.60 11.89
C THR A 138 -16.36 8.19 11.72
N ARG A 139 -15.20 8.06 11.07
CA ARG A 139 -14.51 6.78 10.90
C ARG A 139 -14.09 6.18 12.24
N THR A 140 -13.55 6.99 13.15
CA THR A 140 -13.16 6.54 14.50
C THR A 140 -14.37 6.10 15.33
N SER A 141 -15.48 6.82 15.25
CA SER A 141 -16.74 6.46 15.94
C SER A 141 -17.28 5.12 15.41
N GLN A 142 -17.29 4.93 14.09
CA GLN A 142 -17.73 3.68 13.47
C GLN A 142 -16.82 2.51 13.86
N GLN A 143 -15.50 2.71 13.87
CA GLN A 143 -14.55 1.68 14.28
C GLN A 143 -14.73 1.32 15.76
N SER A 144 -14.94 2.30 16.63
CA SER A 144 -15.22 2.08 18.05
C SER A 144 -16.50 1.28 18.26
N ALA A 145 -17.56 1.58 17.50
CA ALA A 145 -18.81 0.82 17.54
C ALA A 145 -18.62 -0.65 17.10
N ILE A 146 -17.84 -0.89 16.03
CA ILE A 146 -17.53 -2.26 15.57
C ILE A 146 -16.71 -3.02 16.60
N ASN A 147 -15.72 -2.36 17.22
CA ASN A 147 -14.89 -2.97 18.25
C ASN A 147 -15.72 -3.34 19.48
N ALA A 148 -16.61 -2.44 19.95
CA ALA A 148 -17.51 -2.71 21.07
C ALA A 148 -18.45 -3.89 20.79
N LEU A 149 -19.01 -3.99 19.59
CA LEU A 149 -19.83 -5.13 19.18
C LEU A 149 -19.03 -6.44 19.14
N THR A 150 -17.76 -6.36 18.72
CA THR A 150 -16.87 -7.52 18.68
C THR A 150 -16.52 -7.98 20.09
N ASP A 151 -16.23 -7.06 21.00
CA ASP A 151 -15.94 -7.36 22.40
C ASP A 151 -17.16 -7.98 23.09
N GLU A 152 -18.35 -7.41 22.90
CA GLU A 152 -19.60 -7.97 23.43
C GLU A 152 -19.86 -9.39 22.90
N PHE A 153 -19.58 -9.62 21.61
CA PHE A 153 -19.67 -10.94 21.01
C PHE A 153 -18.67 -11.94 21.63
N GLN A 154 -17.41 -11.54 21.82
CA GLN A 154 -16.39 -12.41 22.43
C GLN A 154 -16.72 -12.74 23.88
N VAL A 155 -17.19 -11.75 24.66
CA VAL A 155 -17.66 -11.96 26.04
C VAL A 155 -18.85 -12.93 26.06
N SER A 156 -19.82 -12.73 25.16
CA SER A 156 -20.99 -13.62 25.05
C SER A 156 -20.60 -15.04 24.64
N LYS A 157 -19.65 -15.19 23.72
CA LYS A 157 -19.10 -16.48 23.29
C LYS A 157 -18.36 -17.17 24.44
N ALA A 158 -17.54 -16.45 25.20
CA ALA A 158 -16.84 -16.98 26.36
C ALA A 158 -17.82 -17.47 27.44
N LYS A 159 -18.87 -16.70 27.70
CA LYS A 159 -19.95 -17.09 28.62
C LYS A 159 -20.70 -18.33 28.13
N LEU A 160 -21.04 -18.40 26.85
CA LEU A 160 -21.68 -19.57 26.27
C LEU A 160 -20.78 -20.81 26.33
N MET A 161 -19.47 -20.66 26.08
CA MET A 161 -18.50 -21.73 26.23
C MET A 161 -18.38 -22.21 27.68
N GLN A 162 -18.42 -21.29 28.64
CA GLN A 162 -18.43 -21.61 30.06
C GLN A 162 -19.70 -22.36 30.47
N ASP A 163 -20.87 -21.95 29.96
CA ASP A 163 -22.16 -22.62 30.20
C ASP A 163 -22.22 -24.00 29.53
N LEU A 164 -21.58 -24.18 28.37
CA LEU A 164 -21.48 -25.47 27.69
C LEU A 164 -20.47 -26.43 28.35
N GLN A 165 -19.46 -25.89 29.04
CA GLN A 165 -18.44 -26.66 29.76
C GLN A 165 -18.88 -27.08 31.17
N GLY A 166 -20.03 -26.62 31.67
CA GLY A 166 -20.52 -26.90 33.03
C GLY A 166 -21.81 -27.72 33.10
N LYS A 167 -21.70 -29.03 33.36
CA LYS A 167 -22.78 -29.86 33.93
C LYS A 167 -22.27 -30.76 35.06
N SER A 168 -22.48 -30.29 36.30
CA SER A 168 -22.89 -31.01 37.53
C SER A 168 -22.73 -30.01 38.69
N ALA A 169 -23.66 -29.68 39.58
CA ALA A 169 -24.92 -30.26 40.04
C ALA A 169 -25.72 -29.13 40.78
N PRO A 170 -26.85 -29.38 41.47
CA PRO A 170 -28.04 -28.52 41.51
C PRO A 170 -28.06 -27.40 42.58
N ALA A 171 -28.93 -26.43 42.34
CA ALA A 171 -29.29 -25.30 43.20
C ALA A 171 -29.91 -25.70 44.56
N PRO A 172 -29.95 -24.75 45.51
CA PRO A 172 -31.17 -24.52 46.28
C PRO A 172 -31.61 -23.03 46.30
N LEU A 173 -32.86 -22.84 45.88
CA LEU A 173 -33.95 -22.06 46.48
C LEU A 173 -33.68 -20.69 47.19
N ALA A 174 -34.22 -19.65 46.53
CA ALA A 174 -35.19 -18.65 47.01
C ALA A 174 -34.83 -17.63 48.11
N SER A 175 -34.99 -16.33 47.76
CA SER A 175 -35.76 -15.38 48.59
C SER A 175 -36.16 -14.08 47.84
N HIS A 176 -37.45 -14.00 47.50
CA HIS A 176 -38.39 -12.85 47.59
C HIS A 176 -38.11 -11.48 46.91
N HIS A 177 -38.89 -11.22 45.84
CA HIS A 177 -39.70 -10.05 45.42
C HIS A 177 -39.72 -8.73 46.25
N PRO A 178 -40.11 -7.54 45.70
CA PRO A 178 -41.13 -7.35 44.64
C PRO A 178 -40.91 -6.26 43.56
N LEU A 179 -41.80 -6.33 42.56
CA LEU A 179 -42.03 -5.42 41.44
C LEU A 179 -42.59 -4.04 41.87
N HIS A 180 -42.24 -2.95 41.17
CA HIS A 180 -43.11 -1.78 41.03
C HIS A 180 -42.92 -1.04 39.69
N LEU A 181 -44.05 -0.56 39.17
CA LEU A 181 -44.37 0.06 37.86
C LEU A 181 -43.56 1.33 37.49
N PRO A 182 -43.65 1.81 36.23
CA PRO A 182 -42.90 2.94 35.70
C PRO A 182 -43.58 4.28 36.04
N SER A 183 -42.79 5.33 36.29
CA SER A 183 -43.29 6.70 36.45
C SER A 183 -42.28 7.72 35.90
N THR A 184 -42.66 8.28 34.75
CA THR A 184 -42.60 9.70 34.33
C THR A 184 -41.52 10.64 34.91
N SER A 185 -40.71 11.16 33.98
CA SER A 185 -40.25 12.55 33.82
C SER A 185 -39.56 13.26 34.99
N SER A 186 -38.31 13.68 34.76
CA SER A 186 -37.95 15.12 34.87
C SER A 186 -36.57 15.41 34.28
N ILE A 187 -36.54 16.50 33.53
CA ILE A 187 -35.39 17.15 32.91
C ILE A 187 -34.52 17.74 34.02
N SER A 188 -33.20 17.56 33.93
CA SER A 188 -32.23 18.39 34.65
C SER A 188 -31.00 18.59 33.76
N THR A 189 -30.94 19.84 33.27
CA THR A 189 -29.86 20.57 32.63
C THR A 189 -28.44 20.04 32.86
N SER A 190 -27.80 19.55 31.79
CA SER A 190 -26.34 19.39 31.71
C SER A 190 -25.70 20.63 31.12
N SER A 191 -24.85 21.29 31.91
CA SER A 191 -23.83 22.23 31.44
C SER A 191 -22.93 21.57 30.37
N PRO A 192 -22.38 22.34 29.41
CA PRO A 192 -21.56 21.77 28.36
C PRO A 192 -20.24 21.26 28.94
N ALA A 193 -20.04 19.94 28.91
CA ALA A 193 -18.75 19.33 29.15
C ALA A 193 -17.85 19.60 27.93
N THR A 194 -16.75 20.28 28.17
CA THR A 194 -15.57 20.32 27.31
C THR A 194 -15.14 18.89 27.00
N VAL A 195 -15.37 18.43 25.78
CA VAL A 195 -14.91 17.14 25.30
C VAL A 195 -13.42 17.27 24.95
N SER A 196 -12.57 17.02 25.93
CA SER A 196 -11.17 16.70 25.68
C SER A 196 -11.11 15.32 25.02
N SER A 197 -10.81 15.30 23.72
CA SER A 197 -10.44 14.10 22.97
C SER A 197 -9.20 13.46 23.59
N VAL A 198 -9.38 12.44 24.42
CA VAL A 198 -8.30 11.54 24.84
C VAL A 198 -8.28 10.36 23.86
N ASN A 199 -7.32 10.36 22.93
CA ASN A 199 -6.93 9.17 22.18
C ASN A 199 -6.46 8.13 23.20
N LEU A 200 -7.25 7.08 23.45
CA LEU A 200 -6.79 5.98 24.26
C LEU A 200 -5.71 5.22 23.45
N PRO A 201 -4.49 5.06 23.97
CA PRO A 201 -3.43 4.35 23.28
C PRO A 201 -3.81 2.88 23.09
N SER A 202 -3.79 2.41 21.84
CA SER A 202 -4.18 1.04 21.51
C SER A 202 -3.06 0.08 21.86
N ALA A 203 -3.40 -1.13 22.32
CA ALA A 203 -2.41 -2.20 22.48
C ALA A 203 -1.80 -2.55 21.10
N MET A 204 -0.54 -3.01 21.08
CA MET A 204 0.13 -3.42 19.85
C MET A 204 -0.69 -4.49 19.12
N THR A 205 -0.89 -4.30 17.81
CA THR A 205 -1.56 -5.30 16.95
C THR A 205 -0.68 -6.54 16.78
N GLU A 206 -1.28 -7.65 16.33
CA GLU A 206 -0.56 -8.89 16.07
C GLU A 206 0.63 -8.70 15.08
N PRO A 207 0.48 -8.01 13.93
CA PRO A 207 1.62 -7.72 13.05
C PRO A 207 2.75 -6.97 13.75
N MET A 208 2.42 -5.97 14.58
CA MET A 208 3.42 -5.20 15.32
C MET A 208 4.20 -6.07 16.29
N GLN A 209 3.53 -7.00 17.00
CA GLN A 209 4.18 -7.91 17.94
C GLN A 209 5.11 -8.91 17.23
N VAL A 210 4.69 -9.42 16.08
CA VAL A 210 5.46 -10.37 15.26
C VAL A 210 6.73 -9.71 14.71
N TYR A 211 6.62 -8.50 14.15
CA TYR A 211 7.81 -7.77 13.69
C TYR A 211 8.71 -7.29 14.84
N ALA A 212 8.14 -6.87 15.98
CA ALA A 212 8.92 -6.54 17.17
C ALA A 212 9.74 -7.75 17.66
N ALA A 213 9.22 -8.98 17.54
CA ALA A 213 9.96 -10.19 17.88
C ALA A 213 11.15 -10.45 16.94
N ALA A 214 10.99 -10.21 15.64
CA ALA A 214 12.09 -10.29 14.69
C ALA A 214 13.20 -9.27 15.01
N LEU A 215 12.81 -8.04 15.37
CA LEU A 215 13.75 -6.98 15.74
C LEU A 215 14.45 -7.26 17.09
N ARG A 216 13.73 -7.76 18.10
CA ARG A 216 14.35 -8.23 19.36
C ARG A 216 15.41 -9.28 19.11
N SER A 217 15.13 -10.22 18.20
CA SER A 217 16.10 -11.26 17.80
C SER A 217 17.37 -10.67 17.17
N SER A 218 17.25 -9.57 16.40
CA SER A 218 18.43 -8.91 15.84
C SER A 218 19.31 -8.24 16.91
N PHE A 219 18.70 -7.59 17.90
CA PHE A 219 19.45 -7.01 19.03
C PHE A 219 20.10 -8.10 19.88
N GLN A 220 19.41 -9.21 20.12
CA GLN A 220 19.98 -10.36 20.83
C GLN A 220 21.16 -10.95 20.06
N ALA A 221 21.04 -11.14 18.74
CA ALA A 221 22.13 -11.61 17.89
C ALA A 221 23.34 -10.66 17.93
N LYS A 222 23.11 -9.34 17.90
CA LYS A 222 24.15 -8.32 18.03
C LYS A 222 24.85 -8.39 19.40
N SER A 223 24.10 -8.58 20.48
CA SER A 223 24.66 -8.74 21.84
C SER A 223 25.52 -10.00 21.99
N LEU A 224 25.15 -11.07 21.28
CA LEU A 224 25.88 -12.34 21.23
C LEU A 224 27.01 -12.34 20.18
N SER A 225 27.27 -11.21 19.52
CA SER A 225 28.28 -11.07 18.45
C SER A 225 28.12 -12.05 17.30
N VAL A 226 26.88 -12.44 16.97
CA VAL A 226 26.59 -13.32 15.82
C VAL A 226 26.77 -12.51 14.52
N PRO A 227 27.73 -12.87 13.64
CA PRO A 227 28.18 -11.99 12.55
C PRO A 227 27.21 -11.91 11.36
N ASP A 228 26.27 -12.86 11.21
CA ASP A 228 25.49 -13.03 9.97
C ASP A 228 23.96 -12.93 10.16
N PHE A 229 23.48 -12.25 11.20
CA PHE A 229 22.03 -12.09 11.35
C PHE A 229 21.43 -11.27 10.20
N ASN A 230 20.51 -11.86 9.45
CA ASN A 230 19.82 -11.19 8.36
C ASN A 230 18.40 -10.78 8.79
N LEU A 231 18.24 -9.50 9.14
CA LEU A 231 16.93 -8.98 9.54
C LEU A 231 15.89 -9.09 8.42
N ILE A 232 16.28 -8.99 7.14
CA ILE A 232 15.34 -9.12 6.02
C ILE A 232 14.78 -10.55 5.96
N GLU A 233 15.61 -11.55 6.22
CA GLU A 233 15.18 -12.96 6.26
C GLU A 233 14.31 -13.25 7.49
N ALA A 234 14.68 -12.71 8.66
CA ALA A 234 13.86 -12.80 9.86
C ALA A 234 12.48 -12.13 9.66
N SER A 235 12.45 -10.93 9.07
CA SER A 235 11.21 -10.21 8.73
C SER A 235 10.40 -10.92 7.65
N THR A 236 11.04 -11.57 6.67
CA THR A 236 10.35 -12.41 5.68
C THR A 236 9.66 -13.59 6.36
N THR A 237 10.34 -14.23 7.33
CA THR A 237 9.77 -15.33 8.11
C THR A 237 8.61 -14.85 8.97
N ALA A 238 8.75 -13.67 9.57
CA ALA A 238 7.70 -13.00 10.34
C ALA A 238 6.47 -12.73 9.46
N ALA A 239 6.66 -12.15 8.28
CA ALA A 239 5.58 -11.91 7.30
C ALA A 239 4.90 -13.21 6.85
N LYS A 240 5.67 -14.28 6.61
CA LYS A 240 5.11 -15.61 6.27
C LYS A 240 4.19 -16.16 7.37
N SER A 241 4.51 -15.92 8.63
CA SER A 241 3.69 -16.38 9.76
C SER A 241 2.34 -15.66 9.86
N LEU A 242 2.25 -14.42 9.36
CA LEU A 242 1.02 -13.62 9.34
C LEU A 242 0.08 -14.03 8.18
N VAL A 243 0.63 -14.59 7.10
CA VAL A 243 -0.17 -15.07 5.97
C VAL A 243 -0.81 -16.41 6.33
N SER A 244 -2.09 -16.41 6.70
CA SER A 244 -2.81 -17.67 6.91
C SER A 244 -3.09 -18.36 5.57
N PRO A 245 -3.05 -19.71 5.50
CA PRO A 245 -3.31 -20.46 4.27
C PRO A 245 -4.74 -20.32 3.73
N THR A 246 -5.65 -19.72 4.52
CA THR A 246 -7.05 -19.44 4.17
C THR A 246 -7.29 -18.00 3.69
N LEU A 247 -6.27 -17.12 3.73
CA LEU A 247 -6.41 -15.74 3.26
C LEU A 247 -6.42 -15.70 1.72
N SER A 248 -7.24 -14.81 1.16
CA SER A 248 -7.20 -14.48 -0.26
C SER A 248 -5.84 -13.91 -0.64
N THR A 249 -5.41 -14.10 -1.89
CA THR A 249 -4.21 -13.48 -2.47
C THR A 249 -4.20 -11.96 -2.37
N ASP A 250 -5.35 -11.34 -2.12
CA ASP A 250 -5.55 -9.87 -2.12
C ASP A 250 -5.45 -9.25 -0.70
N SER A 251 -4.75 -9.92 0.23
CA SER A 251 -4.56 -9.40 1.60
C SER A 251 -3.32 -8.50 1.72
N ALA A 252 -3.34 -7.59 2.70
CA ALA A 252 -2.20 -6.71 2.99
C ALA A 252 -0.97 -7.51 3.40
N GLU A 253 -1.16 -8.57 4.17
CA GLU A 253 -0.11 -9.47 4.64
C GLU A 253 0.53 -10.22 3.47
N HIS A 254 -0.26 -10.66 2.50
CA HIS A 254 0.24 -11.33 1.30
C HIS A 254 1.08 -10.38 0.44
N GLU A 255 0.58 -9.18 0.14
CA GLU A 255 1.35 -8.20 -0.63
C GLU A 255 2.60 -7.72 0.12
N THR A 256 2.53 -7.59 1.44
CA THR A 256 3.69 -7.29 2.29
C THR A 256 4.74 -8.40 2.22
N LEU A 257 4.30 -9.66 2.24
CA LEU A 257 5.19 -10.80 2.04
C LEU A 257 5.90 -10.72 0.69
N LEU A 258 5.20 -10.35 -0.39
CA LEU A 258 5.82 -10.17 -1.71
C LEU A 258 6.91 -9.09 -1.71
N VAL A 259 6.70 -7.99 -0.98
CA VAL A 259 7.73 -6.94 -0.82
C VAL A 259 8.95 -7.48 -0.07
N TRP A 260 8.74 -8.25 1.01
CA TRP A 260 9.85 -8.88 1.76
C TRP A 260 10.61 -9.91 0.94
N GLU A 261 9.93 -10.76 0.18
CA GLU A 261 10.57 -11.75 -0.68
C GLU A 261 11.38 -11.08 -1.80
N LEU A 262 10.85 -10.01 -2.40
CA LEU A 262 11.58 -9.19 -3.37
C LEU A 262 12.84 -8.60 -2.75
N LEU A 263 12.74 -7.92 -1.60
CA LEU A 263 13.89 -7.37 -0.89
C LEU A 263 14.90 -8.45 -0.49
N GLY A 264 14.42 -9.60 -0.02
CA GLY A 264 15.24 -10.75 0.32
C GLY A 264 16.05 -11.24 -0.86
N HIS A 265 15.44 -11.36 -2.05
CA HIS A 265 16.14 -11.70 -3.29
C HIS A 265 17.15 -10.64 -3.73
N MET A 266 16.82 -9.35 -3.60
CA MET A 266 17.70 -8.24 -3.97
C MET A 266 18.94 -8.13 -3.05
N THR A 267 18.83 -8.56 -1.79
CA THR A 267 19.87 -8.37 -0.78
C THR A 267 20.62 -9.65 -0.37
N ARG A 268 20.41 -10.78 -1.08
CA ARG A 268 21.07 -12.07 -0.77
C ARG A 268 22.59 -12.01 -0.81
N HIS A 269 23.15 -11.25 -1.75
CA HIS A 269 24.59 -11.12 -1.92
C HIS A 269 25.08 -9.84 -1.23
N ARG A 270 25.96 -9.98 -0.24
CA ARG A 270 26.60 -8.84 0.46
C ARG A 270 28.05 -8.70 -0.01
N PRO A 271 28.49 -7.52 -0.51
CA PRO A 271 27.73 -6.28 -0.68
C PRO A 271 26.81 -6.30 -1.90
N ALA A 272 25.59 -5.77 -1.72
CA ALA A 272 24.60 -5.70 -2.79
C ALA A 272 24.82 -4.45 -3.66
N THR A 273 25.47 -4.59 -4.82
CA THR A 273 25.54 -3.53 -5.84
C THR A 273 24.21 -3.34 -6.56
N ALA A 274 24.01 -2.20 -7.23
CA ALA A 274 22.80 -1.95 -8.02
C ALA A 274 22.54 -3.04 -9.09
N SER A 275 23.59 -3.58 -9.71
CA SER A 275 23.49 -4.71 -10.64
C SER A 275 23.09 -6.01 -9.95
N SER A 276 23.68 -6.34 -8.79
CA SER A 276 23.30 -7.54 -8.04
C SER A 276 21.86 -7.47 -7.51
N ARG A 277 21.37 -6.28 -7.13
CA ARG A 277 19.98 -6.05 -6.74
C ARG A 277 19.02 -6.26 -7.92
N ALA A 278 19.38 -5.75 -9.10
CA ALA A 278 18.61 -5.98 -10.32
C ALA A 278 18.53 -7.48 -10.68
N ALA A 279 19.64 -8.20 -10.56
CA ALA A 279 19.69 -9.64 -10.75
C ALA A 279 18.81 -10.39 -9.72
N GLY A 280 18.82 -9.96 -8.45
CA GLY A 280 17.94 -10.48 -7.41
C GLY A 280 16.45 -10.26 -7.73
N ALA A 281 16.08 -9.02 -8.11
CA ALA A 281 14.72 -8.70 -8.51
C ALA A 281 14.25 -9.54 -9.71
N ARG A 282 15.11 -9.74 -10.71
CA ARG A 282 14.85 -10.65 -11.83
C ARG A 282 14.53 -12.08 -11.35
N GLN A 283 15.37 -12.65 -10.48
CA GLN A 283 15.16 -14.00 -9.95
C GLN A 283 13.85 -14.13 -9.18
N PHE A 284 13.45 -13.09 -8.44
CA PHE A 284 12.16 -13.06 -7.76
C PHE A 284 10.99 -13.17 -8.76
N PHE A 285 11.00 -12.36 -9.83
CA PHE A 285 9.96 -12.43 -10.85
C PHE A 285 9.94 -13.77 -11.58
N GLU A 286 11.10 -14.39 -11.82
CA GLU A 286 11.21 -15.70 -12.46
C GLU A 286 10.64 -16.82 -11.57
N ALA A 287 11.01 -16.83 -10.29
CA ALA A 287 10.52 -17.81 -9.32
C ALA A 287 9.00 -17.72 -9.17
N ARG A 288 8.45 -16.51 -9.05
CA ARG A 288 7.00 -16.31 -8.94
C ARG A 288 6.26 -16.76 -10.20
N TYR A 289 6.82 -16.51 -11.38
CA TYR A 289 6.17 -16.93 -12.62
C TYR A 289 6.18 -18.45 -12.80
N ALA A 290 7.22 -19.14 -12.33
CA ALA A 290 7.23 -20.60 -12.30
C ALA A 290 6.07 -21.15 -11.44
N VAL A 291 5.88 -20.60 -10.24
CA VAL A 291 4.75 -20.96 -9.35
C VAL A 291 3.40 -20.63 -10.00
N PHE A 292 3.30 -19.49 -10.69
CA PHE A 292 2.09 -19.11 -11.43
C PHE A 292 1.72 -20.15 -12.50
N ILE A 293 2.68 -20.59 -13.33
CA ILE A 293 2.44 -21.61 -14.35
C ILE A 293 1.97 -22.91 -13.68
N GLU A 294 2.65 -23.36 -12.63
CA GLU A 294 2.32 -24.60 -11.92
C GLU A 294 0.91 -24.56 -11.30
N THR A 295 0.56 -23.43 -10.69
CA THR A 295 -0.76 -23.19 -10.08
C THR A 295 -1.85 -23.18 -11.14
N LYS A 296 -1.63 -22.49 -12.26
CA LYS A 296 -2.59 -22.41 -13.36
C LYS A 296 -2.82 -23.77 -14.03
N LEU A 297 -1.78 -24.58 -14.19
CA LEU A 297 -1.89 -25.96 -14.67
C LEU A 297 -2.68 -26.85 -13.70
N ALA A 298 -2.44 -26.69 -12.39
CA ALA A 298 -3.17 -27.43 -11.36
C ALA A 298 -4.66 -27.07 -11.33
N GLN A 299 -4.99 -25.77 -11.42
CA GLN A 299 -6.37 -25.28 -11.48
C GLN A 299 -7.15 -25.82 -12.68
N LEU A 300 -6.49 -25.94 -13.84
CA LEU A 300 -7.09 -26.45 -15.06
C LEU A 300 -7.12 -27.99 -15.14
N GLY A 301 -6.55 -28.70 -14.16
CA GLY A 301 -6.52 -30.17 -14.13
C GLY A 301 -5.75 -30.79 -15.31
N VAL A 302 -4.78 -30.05 -15.89
CA VAL A 302 -4.05 -30.52 -17.08
C VAL A 302 -3.13 -31.67 -16.68
N PRO A 303 -3.19 -32.84 -17.36
CA PRO A 303 -2.36 -33.98 -17.02
C PRO A 303 -0.89 -33.64 -17.23
N ARG A 304 -0.13 -33.64 -16.12
CA ARG A 304 1.32 -33.59 -16.15
C ARG A 304 1.81 -34.96 -16.63
N GLY A 305 2.64 -35.00 -17.66
CA GLY A 305 3.29 -36.24 -18.10
C GLY A 305 4.20 -36.81 -17.00
N GLY A 306 4.97 -37.86 -17.31
CA GLY A 306 5.90 -38.48 -16.35
C GLY A 306 7.11 -37.62 -15.94
N ASP A 307 7.38 -36.53 -16.66
CA ASP A 307 8.51 -35.64 -16.40
C ASP A 307 8.08 -34.41 -15.56
N PHE A 308 8.69 -34.24 -14.39
CA PHE A 308 8.43 -33.13 -13.46
C PHE A 308 9.34 -31.90 -13.68
N GLY A 309 10.10 -31.86 -14.77
CA GLY A 309 11.05 -30.77 -15.03
C GLY A 309 10.37 -29.48 -15.52
N ARG A 310 10.99 -28.31 -15.26
CA ARG A 310 10.50 -26.98 -15.72
C ARG A 310 10.18 -26.96 -17.21
N ARG A 311 11.03 -27.58 -18.03
CA ARG A 311 10.80 -27.78 -19.47
C ARG A 311 9.46 -28.43 -19.79
N ALA A 312 9.11 -29.53 -19.11
CA ALA A 312 7.86 -30.24 -19.34
C ALA A 312 6.66 -29.38 -18.92
N THR A 313 6.75 -28.72 -17.75
CA THR A 313 5.73 -27.79 -17.26
C THR A 313 5.45 -26.67 -18.25
N VAL A 314 6.50 -25.99 -18.75
CA VAL A 314 6.32 -24.90 -19.73
C VAL A 314 5.79 -25.42 -21.07
N LEU A 315 6.25 -26.58 -21.55
CA LEU A 315 5.72 -27.19 -22.76
C LEU A 315 4.21 -27.46 -22.67
N THR A 316 3.76 -28.03 -21.55
CA THR A 316 2.32 -28.27 -21.30
C THR A 316 1.55 -26.95 -21.21
N TYR A 317 2.11 -25.93 -20.55
CA TYR A 317 1.50 -24.60 -20.47
C TYR A 317 1.29 -23.98 -21.86
N VAL A 318 2.32 -23.97 -22.70
CA VAL A 318 2.24 -23.38 -24.05
C VAL A 318 1.28 -24.15 -24.95
N ARG A 319 1.30 -25.49 -24.87
CA ARG A 319 0.46 -26.35 -25.72
C ARG A 319 -1.00 -26.34 -25.30
N ASP A 320 -1.29 -26.54 -24.02
CA ASP A 320 -2.64 -26.85 -23.55
C ASP A 320 -3.37 -25.61 -23.02
N VAL A 321 -2.64 -24.66 -22.42
CA VAL A 321 -3.23 -23.42 -21.87
C VAL A 321 -3.22 -22.30 -22.90
N LEU A 322 -2.08 -22.06 -23.57
CA LEU A 322 -1.97 -21.01 -24.59
C LEU A 322 -2.40 -21.48 -25.99
N GLN A 323 -2.54 -22.79 -26.20
CA GLN A 323 -2.99 -23.40 -27.46
C GLN A 323 -2.16 -22.99 -28.69
N LEU A 324 -0.87 -22.71 -28.48
CA LEU A 324 0.05 -22.31 -29.55
C LEU A 324 0.61 -23.54 -30.26
N ARG A 325 0.57 -23.52 -31.61
CA ARG A 325 1.07 -24.61 -32.46
C ARG A 325 2.41 -24.27 -33.13
N PRO A 326 3.21 -25.26 -33.57
CA PRO A 326 4.42 -25.01 -34.35
C PRO A 326 4.09 -24.24 -35.64
N PRO A 327 4.98 -23.32 -36.10
CA PRO A 327 6.31 -23.01 -35.58
C PRO A 327 6.34 -21.97 -34.44
N GLN A 328 5.23 -21.29 -34.15
CA GLN A 328 5.18 -20.23 -33.12
C GLN A 328 5.42 -20.78 -31.70
N GLN A 329 5.02 -22.03 -31.47
CA GLN A 329 5.21 -22.73 -30.22
C GLN A 329 6.67 -22.75 -29.74
N VAL A 330 7.66 -22.88 -30.64
CA VAL A 330 9.08 -22.99 -30.25
C VAL A 330 9.55 -21.71 -29.56
N TRP A 331 9.30 -20.56 -30.17
CA TRP A 331 9.67 -19.26 -29.61
C TRP A 331 8.91 -18.95 -28.32
N ALA A 332 7.63 -19.33 -28.23
CA ALA A 332 6.86 -19.20 -27.01
C ALA A 332 7.45 -20.05 -25.87
N VAL A 333 7.84 -21.30 -26.15
CA VAL A 333 8.47 -22.18 -25.16
C VAL A 333 9.82 -21.60 -24.70
N VAL A 334 10.66 -21.13 -25.62
CA VAL A 334 11.93 -20.47 -25.28
C VAL A 334 11.66 -19.25 -24.38
N TYR A 335 10.72 -18.38 -24.77
CA TYR A 335 10.34 -17.20 -23.98
C TYR A 335 9.88 -17.57 -22.55
N TYR A 336 8.97 -18.52 -22.40
CA TYR A 336 8.46 -18.90 -21.08
C TYR A 336 9.47 -19.67 -20.21
N LEU A 337 10.44 -20.36 -20.83
CA LEU A 337 11.59 -20.92 -20.10
C LEU A 337 12.51 -19.82 -19.57
N LEU A 338 12.76 -18.76 -20.35
CA LEU A 338 13.44 -17.57 -19.86
C LEU A 338 12.66 -16.88 -18.75
N ARG A 339 11.34 -16.71 -18.94
CA ARG A 339 10.44 -16.05 -17.97
C ARG A 339 10.34 -16.79 -16.64
N SER A 340 10.62 -18.09 -16.62
CA SER A 340 10.68 -18.96 -15.43
C SER A 340 12.12 -19.26 -14.95
N GLY A 341 13.11 -18.54 -15.49
CA GLY A 341 14.51 -18.58 -15.04
C GLY A 341 15.29 -19.83 -15.43
N SER A 342 14.84 -20.61 -16.43
CA SER A 342 15.57 -21.78 -16.94
C SER A 342 16.28 -21.47 -18.27
N LEU A 343 17.45 -20.84 -18.19
CA LEU A 343 18.29 -20.52 -19.35
C LEU A 343 18.82 -21.78 -20.05
N THR A 344 19.19 -22.80 -19.27
CA THR A 344 19.74 -24.07 -19.76
C THR A 344 18.70 -24.85 -20.56
N ASP A 345 17.48 -24.97 -20.05
CA ASP A 345 16.39 -25.64 -20.76
C ASP A 345 15.99 -24.86 -22.03
N ALA A 346 16.00 -23.52 -21.96
CA ALA A 346 15.73 -22.67 -23.12
C ALA A 346 16.75 -22.91 -24.25
N ALA A 347 18.05 -22.99 -23.91
CA ALA A 347 19.10 -23.30 -24.86
C ALA A 347 18.92 -24.70 -25.50
N ALA A 348 18.59 -25.72 -24.69
CA ALA A 348 18.38 -27.07 -25.18
C ALA A 348 17.17 -27.19 -26.12
N VAL A 349 16.08 -26.47 -25.83
CA VAL A 349 14.90 -26.42 -26.72
C VAL A 349 15.23 -25.71 -28.03
N ALA A 350 15.97 -24.59 -27.97
CA ALA A 350 16.38 -23.85 -29.15
C ALA A 350 17.29 -24.68 -30.07
N GLU A 351 18.26 -25.41 -29.50
CA GLU A 351 19.16 -26.30 -30.23
C GLU A 351 18.43 -27.43 -30.96
N GLY A 352 17.53 -28.13 -30.25
CA GLY A 352 16.77 -29.24 -30.82
C GLY A 352 15.94 -28.84 -32.04
N HIS A 353 15.43 -27.60 -32.06
CA HIS A 353 14.66 -27.06 -33.19
C HIS A 353 15.52 -26.37 -34.24
N ALA A 354 16.70 -25.85 -33.89
CA ALA A 354 17.64 -25.28 -34.87
C ALA A 354 18.05 -26.33 -35.91
N ALA A 355 18.25 -27.58 -35.46
CA ALA A 355 18.57 -28.70 -36.35
C ALA A 355 17.45 -29.06 -37.34
N SER A 356 16.19 -28.75 -37.02
CA SER A 356 15.02 -29.16 -37.81
C SER A 356 14.32 -28.02 -38.56
N SER A 357 14.48 -26.76 -38.13
CA SER A 357 13.61 -25.65 -38.54
C SER A 357 14.16 -24.76 -39.67
N GLY A 358 15.42 -24.90 -40.06
CA GLY A 358 16.06 -24.08 -41.12
C GLY A 358 16.10 -22.57 -40.82
N SER A 359 15.78 -22.15 -39.60
CA SER A 359 15.80 -20.74 -39.16
C SER A 359 17.24 -20.27 -39.00
N SER A 360 17.55 -19.09 -39.55
CA SER A 360 18.86 -18.45 -39.38
C SER A 360 19.02 -17.75 -38.02
N SER A 361 17.92 -17.44 -37.32
CA SER A 361 17.93 -16.77 -36.02
C SER A 361 18.16 -17.73 -34.84
N LEU A 362 17.60 -18.94 -34.88
CA LEU A 362 17.70 -19.94 -33.80
C LEU A 362 19.14 -20.35 -33.44
N PRO A 363 20.07 -20.59 -34.38
CA PRO A 363 21.46 -20.92 -34.05
C PRO A 363 22.16 -19.81 -33.26
N LEU A 364 21.99 -18.56 -33.68
CA LEU A 364 22.59 -17.38 -33.01
C LEU A 364 22.01 -17.20 -31.61
N VAL A 365 20.70 -17.39 -31.45
CA VAL A 365 20.01 -17.35 -30.15
C VAL A 365 20.51 -18.48 -29.24
N THR A 366 20.70 -19.68 -29.78
CA THR A 366 21.21 -20.84 -29.02
C THR A 366 22.62 -20.58 -28.49
N GLU A 367 23.49 -20.01 -29.32
CA GLU A 367 24.86 -19.63 -28.92
C GLU A 367 24.83 -18.57 -27.80
N ALA A 368 24.04 -17.51 -27.95
CA ALA A 368 23.90 -16.49 -26.91
C ALA A 368 23.37 -17.06 -25.60
N LEU A 369 22.32 -17.90 -25.64
CA LEU A 369 21.75 -18.53 -24.44
C LEU A 369 22.75 -19.41 -23.69
N ARG A 370 23.64 -20.12 -24.41
CA ARG A 370 24.71 -20.90 -23.79
C ARG A 370 25.71 -20.02 -23.05
N LEU A 371 26.10 -18.90 -23.64
CA LEU A 371 27.00 -17.95 -23.00
C LEU A 371 26.38 -17.38 -21.72
N TYR A 372 25.10 -17.00 -21.77
CA TYR A 372 24.37 -16.56 -20.56
C TYR A 372 24.21 -17.67 -19.51
N ALA A 373 24.14 -18.94 -19.92
CA ALA A 373 24.00 -20.08 -19.01
C ALA A 373 25.34 -20.56 -18.42
N SER A 374 26.45 -20.37 -19.14
CA SER A 374 27.80 -20.74 -18.67
C SER A 374 28.40 -19.75 -17.68
N ASP A 375 27.92 -18.51 -17.68
CA ASP A 375 28.40 -17.49 -16.76
C ASP A 375 27.79 -17.63 -15.36
N THR A 376 28.62 -18.01 -14.40
CA THR A 376 28.39 -17.84 -12.95
C THR A 376 29.56 -17.00 -12.40
N PRO A 377 29.41 -15.84 -11.70
CA PRO A 377 28.25 -15.31 -10.98
C PRO A 377 27.89 -13.80 -11.21
N THR A 378 26.79 -13.36 -10.60
CA THR A 378 26.29 -11.99 -10.23
C THR A 378 26.30 -10.82 -11.21
N SER A 379 27.19 -10.74 -12.21
CA SER A 379 27.20 -9.69 -13.22
C SER A 379 28.14 -10.09 -14.38
N PRO A 380 27.73 -11.00 -15.27
CA PRO A 380 28.54 -11.34 -16.43
C PRO A 380 28.85 -10.11 -17.29
N PRO A 381 30.02 -10.07 -17.95
CA PRO A 381 30.34 -9.00 -18.88
C PRO A 381 29.32 -9.01 -20.05
N PRO A 382 28.82 -7.84 -20.47
CA PRO A 382 27.86 -7.72 -21.56
C PRO A 382 28.28 -8.50 -22.81
N LEU A 383 27.33 -9.15 -23.48
CA LEU A 383 27.58 -9.89 -24.73
C LEU A 383 28.24 -9.01 -25.79
N GLU A 384 27.93 -7.71 -25.80
CA GLU A 384 28.56 -6.70 -26.65
C GLU A 384 30.09 -6.66 -26.47
N LYS A 385 30.60 -6.85 -25.25
CA LYS A 385 32.02 -6.80 -24.95
C LYS A 385 32.71 -8.14 -25.19
N THR A 386 32.06 -9.25 -24.86
CA THR A 386 32.67 -10.58 -24.98
C THR A 386 32.60 -11.14 -26.40
N HIS A 387 31.47 -10.97 -27.09
CA HIS A 387 31.20 -11.52 -28.41
C HIS A 387 30.56 -10.47 -29.35
N PRO A 388 31.31 -9.41 -29.73
CA PRO A 388 30.76 -8.28 -30.49
C PRO A 388 30.24 -8.64 -31.88
N ALA A 389 30.74 -9.72 -32.50
CA ALA A 389 30.23 -10.19 -33.79
C ALA A 389 28.83 -10.81 -33.65
N LEU A 390 28.66 -11.73 -32.70
CA LEU A 390 27.38 -12.36 -32.38
C LEU A 390 26.34 -11.30 -31.97
N TYR A 391 26.74 -10.37 -31.10
CA TYR A 391 25.87 -9.27 -30.66
C TYR A 391 25.38 -8.39 -31.83
N ARG A 392 26.27 -8.03 -32.77
CA ARG A 392 25.89 -7.25 -33.97
C ARG A 392 24.92 -8.01 -34.87
N SER A 393 25.15 -9.31 -35.07
CA SER A 393 24.24 -10.16 -35.85
C SER A 393 22.85 -10.26 -35.22
N LEU A 394 22.78 -10.48 -33.90
CA LEU A 394 21.50 -10.52 -33.15
C LEU A 394 20.78 -9.17 -33.20
N THR A 395 21.50 -8.06 -33.04
CA THR A 395 20.93 -6.71 -33.09
C THR A 395 20.38 -6.39 -34.49
N SER A 396 21.11 -6.73 -35.55
CA SER A 396 20.64 -6.53 -36.92
C SER A 396 19.38 -7.35 -37.21
N LEU A 397 19.28 -8.58 -36.70
CA LEU A 397 18.08 -9.41 -36.81
C LEU A 397 16.91 -8.79 -36.06
N PHE A 398 17.15 -8.33 -34.83
CA PHE A 398 16.14 -7.65 -34.02
C PHE A 398 15.59 -6.40 -34.73
N ASP A 399 16.46 -5.51 -35.21
CA ASP A 399 16.04 -4.28 -35.90
C ASP A 399 15.22 -4.59 -37.16
N THR A 400 15.63 -5.61 -37.93
CA THR A 400 14.91 -6.06 -39.13
C THR A 400 13.53 -6.61 -38.78
N LEU A 401 13.43 -7.46 -37.76
CA LEU A 401 12.17 -8.06 -37.33
C LEU A 401 11.23 -7.04 -36.70
N LEU A 402 11.76 -6.08 -35.93
CA LEU A 402 10.99 -5.00 -35.34
C LEU A 402 10.43 -4.06 -36.42
N ALA A 403 11.24 -3.70 -37.42
CA ALA A 403 10.78 -2.90 -38.56
C ALA A 403 9.68 -3.63 -39.34
N THR A 404 9.86 -4.93 -39.58
CA THR A 404 8.85 -5.78 -40.25
C THR A 404 7.57 -5.88 -39.43
N HIS A 405 7.67 -6.06 -38.11
CA HIS A 405 6.54 -6.12 -37.20
C HIS A 405 5.73 -4.82 -37.21
N LYS A 406 6.41 -3.66 -37.19
CA LYS A 406 5.77 -2.33 -37.29
C LYS A 406 5.09 -2.12 -38.63
N ALA A 407 5.69 -2.59 -39.73
CA ALA A 407 5.14 -2.45 -41.07
C ALA A 407 3.96 -3.40 -41.35
N SER A 408 3.94 -4.58 -40.72
CA SER A 408 2.91 -5.61 -40.94
C SER A 408 2.66 -6.42 -39.66
N PRO A 409 1.82 -5.89 -38.74
CA PRO A 409 1.50 -6.58 -37.49
C PRO A 409 0.78 -7.91 -37.79
N GLY A 410 1.40 -9.03 -37.40
CA GLY A 410 0.87 -10.39 -37.58
C GLY A 410 1.69 -11.30 -38.49
N THR A 411 2.66 -10.77 -39.25
CA THR A 411 3.54 -11.59 -40.11
C THR A 411 4.76 -12.14 -39.36
N THR A 412 5.21 -11.43 -38.33
CA THR A 412 6.37 -11.81 -37.51
C THR A 412 5.93 -12.49 -36.22
N ASN A 413 6.79 -13.37 -35.71
CA ASN A 413 6.55 -14.02 -34.43
C ASN A 413 6.87 -13.05 -33.27
N ARG A 414 5.84 -12.65 -32.52
CA ARG A 414 5.98 -11.76 -31.36
C ARG A 414 6.94 -12.31 -30.29
N PHE A 415 6.99 -13.63 -30.09
CA PHE A 415 7.89 -14.24 -29.10
C PHE A 415 9.35 -14.22 -29.58
N GLU A 416 9.59 -14.30 -30.89
CA GLU A 416 10.93 -14.15 -31.46
C GLU A 416 11.48 -12.74 -31.21
N VAL A 417 10.65 -11.71 -31.44
CA VAL A 417 11.00 -10.31 -31.13
C VAL A 417 11.30 -10.13 -29.64
N ALA A 418 10.50 -10.74 -28.75
CA ALA A 418 10.72 -10.68 -27.31
C ALA A 418 12.05 -11.33 -26.89
N VAL A 419 12.33 -12.55 -27.37
CA VAL A 419 13.56 -13.27 -27.04
C VAL A 419 14.80 -12.53 -27.55
N LEU A 420 14.76 -12.01 -28.78
CA LEU A 420 15.87 -11.23 -29.32
C LEU A 420 16.09 -9.92 -28.54
N ASN A 421 15.03 -9.23 -28.12
CA ASN A 421 15.15 -8.04 -27.27
C ASN A 421 15.81 -8.36 -25.93
N LEU A 422 15.41 -9.46 -25.28
CA LEU A 422 15.99 -9.89 -24.00
C LEU A 422 17.49 -10.20 -24.12
N LEU A 423 17.91 -10.88 -25.19
CA LEU A 423 19.31 -11.27 -25.41
C LEU A 423 20.21 -10.13 -25.90
N THR A 424 19.63 -9.07 -26.45
CA THR A 424 20.40 -7.91 -26.94
C THR A 424 20.29 -6.72 -26.01
N GLY A 425 19.26 -6.65 -25.16
CA GLY A 425 18.94 -5.49 -24.33
C GLY A 425 18.73 -4.21 -25.15
N ARG A 426 18.36 -4.32 -26.44
CA ARG A 426 18.40 -3.20 -27.37
C ARG A 426 17.38 -2.12 -27.05
N ASP A 427 16.17 -2.52 -26.66
CA ASP A 427 15.13 -1.62 -26.13
C ASP A 427 14.54 -2.21 -24.83
N PRO A 428 15.09 -1.88 -23.65
CA PRO A 428 14.60 -2.39 -22.37
C PRO A 428 13.14 -2.05 -22.08
N LEU A 429 12.62 -0.99 -22.71
CA LEU A 429 11.29 -0.42 -22.44
C LEU A 429 10.26 -0.87 -23.50
N LEU A 430 10.66 -1.73 -24.45
CA LEU A 430 9.80 -2.22 -25.52
C LEU A 430 8.56 -2.90 -24.95
N ARG A 431 7.38 -2.36 -25.29
CA ARG A 431 6.07 -2.97 -25.03
C ARG A 431 5.73 -3.93 -26.17
N ASN A 432 5.90 -5.24 -25.95
CA ASN A 432 5.54 -6.26 -26.93
C ASN A 432 4.12 -6.79 -26.66
N ALA A 433 3.14 -6.21 -27.34
CA ALA A 433 1.71 -6.49 -27.12
C ALA A 433 1.37 -7.98 -27.31
N GLY A 434 0.68 -8.57 -26.34
CA GLY A 434 0.31 -9.98 -26.33
C GLY A 434 1.42 -10.93 -25.87
N VAL A 435 2.57 -10.39 -25.44
CA VAL A 435 3.63 -11.13 -24.73
C VAL A 435 3.88 -10.50 -23.36
N ILE A 436 3.99 -9.18 -23.30
CA ILE A 436 4.26 -8.39 -22.09
C ILE A 436 3.04 -7.54 -21.79
N ASP A 437 2.03 -8.16 -21.21
CA ASP A 437 0.74 -7.52 -20.93
C ASP A 437 0.62 -7.07 -19.46
N ASN A 438 1.35 -7.72 -18.53
CA ASN A 438 1.35 -7.38 -17.11
C ASN A 438 2.52 -6.45 -16.73
N ILE A 439 2.34 -5.62 -15.70
CA ILE A 439 3.41 -4.79 -15.14
C ILE A 439 4.58 -5.65 -14.63
N GLU A 440 4.31 -6.82 -14.07
CA GLU A 440 5.36 -7.72 -13.59
C GLU A 440 6.22 -8.27 -14.72
N ASP A 441 5.63 -8.55 -15.88
CA ASP A 441 6.37 -9.01 -17.07
C ASP A 441 7.22 -7.89 -17.64
N PHE A 442 6.71 -6.66 -17.60
CA PHE A 442 7.45 -5.46 -17.97
C PHE A 442 8.64 -5.22 -17.02
N LEU A 443 8.41 -5.28 -15.71
CA LEU A 443 9.46 -5.14 -14.70
C LEU A 443 10.52 -6.23 -14.82
N TRP A 444 10.12 -7.48 -15.06
CA TRP A 444 11.06 -8.58 -15.30
C TRP A 444 11.93 -8.32 -16.54
N GLN A 445 11.34 -7.90 -17.68
CA GLN A 445 12.12 -7.56 -18.89
C GLN A 445 13.15 -6.47 -18.58
N VAL A 446 12.71 -5.40 -17.91
CA VAL A 446 13.59 -4.29 -17.51
C VAL A 446 14.78 -4.81 -16.69
N GLN A 447 14.53 -5.64 -15.67
CA GLN A 447 15.59 -6.18 -14.82
C GLN A 447 16.53 -7.11 -15.60
N PHE A 448 15.98 -7.95 -16.50
CA PHE A 448 16.75 -8.81 -17.38
C PHE A 448 17.72 -8.01 -18.25
N CYS A 449 17.25 -6.95 -18.91
CA CYS A 449 18.08 -6.09 -19.76
C CYS A 449 19.11 -5.28 -18.94
N SER A 450 18.73 -4.79 -17.76
CA SER A 450 19.64 -4.01 -16.90
C SER A 450 20.78 -4.83 -16.30
N GLN A 451 20.60 -6.13 -16.14
CA GLN A 451 21.69 -6.98 -15.65
C GLN A 451 22.79 -7.15 -16.70
N GLN A 452 22.42 -7.15 -17.99
CA GLN A 452 23.26 -7.66 -19.07
C GLN A 452 23.80 -6.56 -19.99
N HIS A 453 23.10 -5.43 -20.12
CA HIS A 453 23.38 -4.47 -21.20
C HIS A 453 23.37 -3.00 -20.78
N VAL A 454 22.61 -2.61 -19.74
CA VAL A 454 22.39 -1.19 -19.41
C VAL A 454 22.53 -0.96 -17.91
N ASP A 455 23.09 0.18 -17.50
CA ASP A 455 23.17 0.56 -16.09
C ASP A 455 21.77 0.54 -15.41
N PRO A 456 21.54 -0.26 -14.36
CA PRO A 456 20.26 -0.36 -13.67
C PRO A 456 19.70 0.98 -13.20
N VAL A 457 20.56 1.92 -12.80
CA VAL A 457 20.12 3.24 -12.32
C VAL A 457 19.56 4.08 -13.46
N ALA A 458 20.22 4.08 -14.62
CA ALA A 458 19.74 4.77 -15.81
C ALA A 458 18.40 4.20 -16.29
N VAL A 459 18.25 2.88 -16.30
CA VAL A 459 16.98 2.24 -16.70
C VAL A 459 15.87 2.55 -15.71
N ALA A 460 16.15 2.49 -14.40
CA ALA A 460 15.18 2.85 -13.37
C ALA A 460 14.66 4.29 -13.57
N LYS A 461 15.55 5.26 -13.86
CA LYS A 461 15.14 6.63 -14.17
C LYS A 461 14.21 6.72 -15.38
N ASN A 462 14.51 5.97 -16.44
CA ASN A 462 13.66 5.96 -17.64
C ASN A 462 12.30 5.32 -17.38
N VAL A 463 12.25 4.24 -16.59
CA VAL A 463 10.98 3.61 -16.19
C VAL A 463 10.12 4.58 -15.37
N LEU A 464 10.72 5.29 -14.41
CA LEU A 464 10.00 6.26 -13.57
C LEU A 464 9.56 7.51 -14.35
N ALA A 465 10.25 7.85 -15.45
CA ALA A 465 9.82 8.91 -16.35
C ALA A 465 8.61 8.49 -17.23
N LEU A 466 8.44 7.18 -17.45
CA LEU A 466 7.34 6.65 -18.26
C LEU A 466 6.05 6.44 -17.48
N VAL A 467 6.14 6.29 -16.16
CA VAL A 467 5.00 5.89 -15.33
C VAL A 467 4.72 6.97 -14.29
N GLN A 468 3.55 7.59 -14.39
CA GLN A 468 3.11 8.54 -13.36
C GLN A 468 2.50 7.81 -12.17
N PRO A 469 2.67 8.31 -10.93
CA PRO A 469 1.99 7.73 -9.77
C PRO A 469 0.47 7.65 -9.97
N SER A 470 -0.15 8.63 -10.64
CA SER A 470 -1.59 8.67 -10.93
C SER A 470 -2.11 7.53 -11.81
N GLU A 471 -1.24 6.81 -12.53
CA GLU A 471 -1.62 5.67 -13.36
C GLU A 471 -1.96 4.43 -12.52
N PHE A 472 -1.55 4.40 -11.24
CA PHE A 472 -1.88 3.32 -10.32
C PHE A 472 -3.16 3.61 -9.56
N ASN A 473 -3.97 2.57 -9.36
CA ASN A 473 -5.15 2.68 -8.53
C ASN A 473 -4.78 2.65 -7.03
N HIS A 474 -4.42 3.81 -6.50
CA HIS A 474 -4.10 4.02 -5.09
C HIS A 474 -5.28 3.86 -4.13
N THR A 475 -6.49 3.60 -4.63
CA THR A 475 -7.65 3.29 -3.79
C THR A 475 -7.77 1.81 -3.49
N THR A 476 -7.12 0.95 -4.29
CA THR A 476 -7.09 -0.49 -4.11
C THR A 476 -5.79 -0.92 -3.47
N LEU A 477 -5.86 -1.94 -2.62
CA LEU A 477 -4.69 -2.55 -2.00
C LEU A 477 -3.68 -3.01 -3.05
N GLY A 478 -4.12 -3.77 -4.06
CA GLY A 478 -3.26 -4.22 -5.16
C GLY A 478 -2.55 -3.08 -5.88
N GLY A 479 -3.26 -2.01 -6.25
CA GLY A 479 -2.65 -0.87 -6.95
C GLY A 479 -1.60 -0.12 -6.12
N VAL A 480 -1.78 -0.01 -4.79
CA VAL A 480 -0.76 0.57 -3.90
C VAL A 480 0.50 -0.30 -3.89
N PHE A 481 0.35 -1.61 -3.70
CA PHE A 481 1.49 -2.52 -3.60
C PHE A 481 2.17 -2.77 -4.95
N GLU A 482 1.45 -2.72 -6.06
CA GLU A 482 2.04 -2.72 -7.42
C GLU A 482 2.99 -1.54 -7.62
N TYR A 483 2.57 -0.34 -7.20
CA TYR A 483 3.40 0.85 -7.27
C TYR A 483 4.63 0.75 -6.35
N VAL A 484 4.45 0.24 -5.12
CA VAL A 484 5.56 -0.01 -4.20
C VAL A 484 6.55 -1.02 -4.78
N ARG A 485 6.08 -2.13 -5.37
CA ARG A 485 6.94 -3.12 -6.03
C ARG A 485 7.68 -2.54 -7.23
N LEU A 486 7.05 -1.65 -8.01
CA LEU A 486 7.72 -0.88 -9.06
C LEU A 486 8.88 -0.05 -8.46
N LEU A 487 8.62 0.74 -7.42
CA LEU A 487 9.63 1.59 -6.78
C LEU A 487 10.79 0.78 -6.19
N VAL A 488 10.51 -0.31 -5.47
CA VAL A 488 11.52 -1.23 -4.93
C VAL A 488 12.35 -1.85 -6.05
N THR A 489 11.72 -2.29 -7.13
CA THR A 489 12.41 -2.84 -8.32
C THR A 489 13.32 -1.81 -8.99
N CYS A 490 12.88 -0.55 -9.03
CA CYS A 490 13.66 0.61 -9.49
C CYS A 490 14.67 1.12 -8.45
N GLN A 491 14.81 0.44 -7.30
CA GLN A 491 15.73 0.78 -6.21
C GLN A 491 15.48 2.17 -5.59
N GLN A 492 14.25 2.69 -5.72
CA GLN A 492 13.80 3.93 -5.07
C GLN A 492 13.17 3.60 -3.72
N PHE A 493 14.00 3.15 -2.77
CA PHE A 493 13.52 2.65 -1.49
C PHE A 493 12.81 3.72 -0.64
N GLU A 494 13.33 4.94 -0.62
CA GLU A 494 12.75 6.05 0.16
C GLU A 494 11.33 6.38 -0.33
N ALA A 495 11.15 6.50 -1.65
CA ALA A 495 9.84 6.73 -2.26
C ALA A 495 8.87 5.57 -1.97
N ALA A 496 9.37 4.32 -1.94
CA ALA A 496 8.55 3.16 -1.62
C ALA A 496 8.06 3.18 -0.17
N ILE A 497 8.94 3.53 0.77
CA ILE A 497 8.61 3.68 2.20
C ILE A 497 7.59 4.80 2.40
N GLU A 498 7.82 5.96 1.77
CA GLU A 498 6.90 7.10 1.86
C GLU A 498 5.54 6.78 1.25
N SER A 499 5.51 6.07 0.11
CA SER A 499 4.28 5.60 -0.51
C SER A 499 3.49 4.69 0.45
N LEU A 500 4.14 3.70 1.08
CA LEU A 500 3.48 2.83 2.07
C LEU A 500 2.92 3.64 3.25
N ALA A 501 3.74 4.51 3.83
CA ALA A 501 3.35 5.33 4.98
C ALA A 501 2.17 6.25 4.67
N SER A 502 2.17 6.92 3.51
CA SER A 502 1.10 7.83 3.09
C SER A 502 -0.24 7.13 2.87
N LYS A 503 -0.24 5.82 2.60
CA LYS A 503 -1.44 4.99 2.41
C LYS A 503 -1.89 4.28 3.68
N GLY A 504 -1.23 4.52 4.81
CA GLY A 504 -1.61 3.96 6.12
C GLY A 504 -0.92 2.65 6.49
N PHE A 505 -0.04 2.11 5.63
CA PHE A 505 0.77 0.92 5.90
C PHE A 505 2.03 1.27 6.71
N VAL A 506 1.81 1.88 7.88
CA VAL A 506 2.88 2.42 8.73
C VAL A 506 3.73 1.29 9.33
N VAL A 507 3.10 0.16 9.69
CA VAL A 507 3.81 -1.01 10.24
C VAL A 507 4.82 -1.51 9.21
N GLU A 508 4.38 -1.72 7.98
CA GLU A 508 5.20 -2.21 6.88
C GLU A 508 6.32 -1.21 6.55
N ALA A 509 5.97 0.06 6.41
CA ALA A 509 6.91 1.12 6.07
C ALA A 509 8.08 1.22 7.08
N VAL A 510 7.79 1.20 8.39
CA VAL A 510 8.80 1.32 9.44
C VAL A 510 9.75 0.13 9.42
N HIS A 511 9.23 -1.09 9.31
CA HIS A 511 10.07 -2.30 9.34
C HIS A 511 10.91 -2.44 8.06
N VAL A 512 10.36 -2.08 6.89
CA VAL A 512 11.13 -2.02 5.64
C VAL A 512 12.24 -0.97 5.77
N ALA A 513 11.94 0.21 6.32
CA ALA A 513 12.94 1.26 6.55
C ALA A 513 14.06 0.79 7.49
N ILE A 514 13.72 0.20 8.64
CA ILE A 514 14.70 -0.33 9.60
C ILE A 514 15.58 -1.41 8.95
N ALA A 515 14.97 -2.34 8.21
CA ALA A 515 15.71 -3.43 7.58
C ALA A 515 16.70 -2.93 6.52
N LEU A 516 16.31 -1.91 5.74
CA LEU A 516 17.19 -1.28 4.75
C LEU A 516 18.30 -0.46 5.41
N LEU A 517 17.98 0.35 6.43
CA LEU A 517 18.97 1.13 7.19
C LEU A 517 20.03 0.23 7.81
N LEU A 518 19.62 -0.86 8.47
CA LEU A 518 20.55 -1.80 9.09
C LEU A 518 21.36 -2.59 8.05
N ALA A 519 20.78 -2.92 6.89
CA ALA A 519 21.52 -3.52 5.79
C ALA A 519 22.61 -2.57 5.25
N ASP A 520 22.32 -1.27 5.16
CA ASP A 520 23.25 -0.24 4.65
C ASP A 520 24.39 0.06 5.66
N HIS A 521 24.09 0.09 6.96
CA HIS A 521 25.11 0.31 8.00
C HIS A 521 26.18 -0.79 8.07
N HIS A 522 25.83 -2.05 7.75
CA HIS A 522 26.84 -3.10 7.61
C HIS A 522 27.80 -2.87 6.42
N HIS A 523 27.43 -2.02 5.45
CA HIS A 523 28.24 -1.68 4.28
C HIS A 523 29.08 -0.42 4.47
N HIS A 524 28.57 0.59 5.18
CA HIS A 524 29.26 1.88 5.36
C HIS A 524 30.42 1.88 6.35
N HIS A 525 30.63 0.82 7.14
CA HIS A 525 31.89 0.68 7.91
C HIS A 525 33.12 0.39 7.03
N ARG A 526 33.01 0.34 5.69
CA ARG A 526 34.11 -0.03 4.79
C ARG A 526 34.43 0.95 3.66
N GLU A 527 33.57 1.91 3.34
CA GLU A 527 33.89 3.02 2.42
C GLU A 527 33.09 4.28 2.80
N ASP A 528 33.74 5.23 3.49
CA ASP A 528 33.26 6.60 3.61
C ASP A 528 33.32 7.27 2.23
N LYS A 529 32.25 7.14 1.45
CA LYS A 529 31.98 8.07 0.35
C LYS A 529 30.99 9.09 0.89
N GLU A 530 31.34 10.36 0.77
CA GLU A 530 30.48 11.51 1.05
C GLU A 530 29.15 11.35 0.30
N GLU A 531 28.14 10.78 0.97
CA GLU A 531 26.76 11.05 0.57
C GLU A 531 26.53 12.56 0.75
N ASP A 532 25.84 13.17 -0.20
CA ASP A 532 25.49 14.58 -0.15
C ASP A 532 24.73 14.84 1.16
N VAL A 533 25.31 15.64 2.06
CA VAL A 533 24.75 16.02 3.37
C VAL A 533 23.25 16.36 3.34
N PRO A 534 22.71 17.09 2.32
CA PRO A 534 21.26 17.36 2.25
C PRO A 534 20.39 16.10 2.03
N VAL A 535 20.89 15.08 1.34
CA VAL A 535 20.14 13.85 1.07
C VAL A 535 20.06 13.01 2.34
N LYS A 536 21.18 12.82 3.04
CA LYS A 536 21.23 12.08 4.31
C LYS A 536 20.32 12.71 5.38
N THR A 537 20.39 14.02 5.53
CA THR A 537 19.53 14.75 6.49
C THR A 537 18.05 14.64 6.17
N THR A 538 17.68 14.61 4.88
CA THR A 538 16.28 14.42 4.46
C THR A 538 15.80 12.99 4.77
N ARG A 539 16.62 11.98 4.50
CA ARG A 539 16.31 10.56 4.82
C ARG A 539 16.10 10.36 6.32
N ASP A 540 17.01 10.90 7.13
CA ASP A 540 16.92 10.83 8.59
C ASP A 540 15.63 11.52 9.11
N ALA A 541 15.25 12.66 8.52
CA ALA A 541 14.02 13.36 8.90
C ALA A 541 12.74 12.57 8.56
N VAL A 542 12.68 11.96 7.37
CA VAL A 542 11.54 11.11 6.97
C VAL A 542 11.44 9.89 7.88
N PHE A 543 12.56 9.22 8.15
CA PHE A 543 12.60 8.09 9.06
C PHE A 543 12.21 8.48 10.49
N THR A 544 12.72 9.60 11.01
CA THR A 544 12.35 10.12 12.34
C THR A 544 10.85 10.36 12.45
N ARG A 545 10.24 10.99 11.45
CA ARG A 545 8.79 11.26 11.41
C ARG A 545 7.99 9.96 11.41
N LEU A 546 8.38 9.01 10.57
CA LEU A 546 7.73 7.70 10.46
C LEU A 546 7.82 6.91 11.77
N LEU A 547 9.02 6.90 12.38
CA LEU A 547 9.29 6.23 13.64
C LEU A 547 8.46 6.80 14.79
N ARG A 548 8.37 8.13 14.91
CA ARG A 548 7.50 8.80 15.89
C ARG A 548 6.03 8.44 15.69
N GLN A 549 5.54 8.47 14.45
CA GLN A 549 4.15 8.12 14.13
C GLN A 549 3.81 6.68 14.51
N TYR A 550 4.76 5.76 14.32
CA TYR A 550 4.60 4.35 14.67
C TYR A 550 4.60 4.13 16.19
N ILE A 551 5.61 4.66 16.88
CA ILE A 551 5.79 4.48 18.32
C ILE A 551 4.64 5.09 19.13
N HIS A 552 4.13 6.25 18.71
CA HIS A 552 3.04 6.94 19.40
C HIS A 552 1.77 6.08 19.52
N GLN A 553 1.58 5.06 18.67
CA GLN A 553 0.44 4.16 18.73
C GLN A 553 0.42 3.28 19.99
N PHE A 554 1.59 2.95 20.55
CA PHE A 554 1.73 1.97 21.63
C PHE A 554 2.70 2.38 22.77
N GLN A 555 3.36 3.53 22.70
CA GLN A 555 4.42 3.91 23.66
C GLN A 555 4.00 3.90 25.14
N THR A 556 2.74 4.18 25.44
CA THR A 556 2.20 4.17 26.81
C THR A 556 1.83 2.78 27.30
N THR A 557 1.47 1.85 26.40
CA THR A 557 1.14 0.46 26.74
C THR A 557 2.38 -0.42 26.78
N ASN A 558 3.32 -0.21 25.83
CA ASN A 558 4.56 -0.97 25.69
C ASN A 558 5.78 -0.03 25.52
N PRO A 559 6.20 0.67 26.59
CA PRO A 559 7.33 1.60 26.52
C PRO A 559 8.66 0.91 26.21
N SER A 560 8.84 -0.35 26.63
CA SER A 560 10.07 -1.12 26.37
C SER A 560 10.28 -1.39 24.87
N ASP A 561 9.23 -1.78 24.14
CA ASP A 561 9.32 -1.97 22.69
C ASP A 561 9.51 -0.61 21.99
N ALA A 562 8.88 0.47 22.47
CA ALA A 562 9.11 1.82 21.93
C ALA A 562 10.59 2.22 22.00
N ALA A 563 11.25 1.97 23.13
CA ALA A 563 12.68 2.20 23.30
C ALA A 563 13.55 1.39 22.31
N MET A 564 13.18 0.13 22.05
CA MET A 564 13.86 -0.70 21.05
C MET A 564 13.83 -0.06 19.66
N TYR A 565 12.66 0.42 19.23
CA TYR A 565 12.50 1.08 17.93
C TYR A 565 13.30 2.38 17.85
N ILE A 566 13.33 3.19 18.92
CA ILE A 566 14.16 4.41 18.96
C ILE A 566 15.65 4.07 18.79
N ALA A 567 16.12 3.00 19.43
CA ALA A 567 17.52 2.58 19.36
C ALA A 567 17.97 2.11 17.96
N CYS A 568 17.04 1.88 17.02
CA CYS A 568 17.37 1.61 15.62
C CYS A 568 17.78 2.85 14.83
N HIS A 569 17.59 4.06 15.38
CA HIS A 569 17.88 5.30 14.67
C HIS A 569 19.40 5.53 14.50
N PRO A 570 19.88 5.93 13.30
CA PRO A 570 21.32 6.04 13.03
C PRO A 570 22.01 7.20 13.76
N ASN A 571 21.29 8.31 13.96
CA ASN A 571 21.81 9.50 14.62
C ASN A 571 21.62 9.42 16.16
N PRO A 572 22.70 9.40 16.97
CA PRO A 572 22.62 9.33 18.43
C PRO A 572 21.96 10.57 19.06
N ASP A 573 22.06 11.74 18.43
CA ASP A 573 21.42 12.95 18.95
C ASP A 573 19.90 12.87 18.84
N THR A 574 19.40 12.32 17.73
CA THR A 574 17.98 12.04 17.54
C THR A 574 17.51 10.95 18.50
N VAL A 575 18.32 9.91 18.75
CA VAL A 575 18.04 8.87 19.76
C VAL A 575 17.87 9.52 21.14
N ARG A 576 18.79 10.41 21.54
CA ARG A 576 18.71 11.13 22.83
C ARG A 576 17.43 11.94 22.94
N ALA A 577 17.10 12.72 21.91
CA ALA A 577 15.88 13.54 21.86
C ALA A 577 14.61 12.69 21.94
N LEU A 578 14.48 11.66 21.09
CA LEU A 578 13.33 10.75 21.06
C LEU A 578 13.15 9.99 22.39
N THR A 579 14.25 9.53 22.99
CA THR A 579 14.20 8.80 24.26
C THR A 579 13.76 9.70 25.40
N SER A 580 14.19 10.96 25.41
CA SER A 580 13.73 11.94 26.40
C SER A 580 12.25 12.23 26.27
N ASP A 581 11.76 12.44 25.04
CA ASP A 581 10.33 12.62 24.77
C ASP A 581 9.55 11.40 25.27
N LEU A 582 10.03 10.18 24.97
CA LEU A 582 9.43 8.93 25.45
C LEU A 582 9.37 8.84 26.98
N LEU A 583 10.47 9.18 27.67
CA LEU A 583 10.53 9.19 29.14
C LEU A 583 9.51 10.18 29.72
N LEU A 584 9.47 11.40 29.19
CA LEU A 584 8.59 12.47 29.67
C LEU A 584 7.12 12.20 29.36
N ASP A 585 6.79 11.61 28.22
CA ASP A 585 5.41 11.33 27.82
C ASP A 585 4.84 10.13 28.58
N THR A 586 5.62 9.06 28.74
CA THR A 586 5.15 7.82 29.38
C THR A 586 5.27 7.85 30.90
N ARG A 587 6.19 8.67 31.45
CA ARG A 587 6.64 8.63 32.85
C ARG A 587 7.05 7.23 33.34
N ALA A 588 7.36 6.31 32.41
CA ALA A 588 7.78 4.95 32.72
C ALA A 588 9.28 4.90 33.07
N PHE A 589 9.75 5.83 33.91
CA PHE A 589 11.17 6.07 34.16
C PHE A 589 11.88 4.81 34.67
N GLN A 590 11.27 4.06 35.58
CA GLN A 590 11.86 2.85 36.14
C GLN A 590 11.95 1.69 35.13
N VAL A 591 10.96 1.58 34.25
CA VAL A 591 10.91 0.52 33.21
C VAL A 591 11.95 0.80 32.13
N LEU A 592 12.10 2.07 31.74
CA LEU A 592 12.99 2.49 30.66
C LEU A 592 14.44 2.66 31.12
N ALA A 593 14.66 3.48 32.16
CA ALA A 593 15.98 3.85 32.65
C ALA A 593 16.47 2.99 33.83
N GLY A 594 15.69 2.01 34.28
CA GLY A 594 16.04 1.14 35.40
C GLY A 594 15.68 1.73 36.76
N SER A 595 16.00 1.01 37.82
CA SER A 595 15.71 1.43 39.21
C SER A 595 16.94 1.29 40.10
N ILE A 596 16.91 1.87 41.29
CA ILE A 596 17.97 1.72 42.29
C ILE A 596 17.44 0.86 43.43
N HIS A 597 18.19 -0.14 43.84
CA HIS A 597 17.81 -1.02 44.93
C HIS A 597 17.86 -0.25 46.27
N PRO A 598 16.79 -0.23 47.07
CA PRO A 598 16.72 0.58 48.29
C PRO A 598 17.73 0.19 49.39
N ALA A 599 18.13 -1.07 49.44
CA ALA A 599 19.02 -1.58 50.48
C ALA A 599 20.51 -1.33 50.19
N ASP A 600 20.94 -1.59 48.95
CA ASP A 600 22.36 -1.62 48.58
C ASP A 600 22.78 -0.46 47.66
N GLY A 601 21.82 0.35 47.20
CA GLY A 601 22.08 1.44 46.24
C GLY A 601 22.49 0.94 44.85
N SER A 602 22.43 -0.36 44.59
CA SER A 602 22.79 -0.95 43.30
C SER A 602 21.74 -0.65 42.23
N ARG A 603 22.17 -0.26 41.02
CA ARG A 603 21.26 -0.02 39.90
C ARG A 603 20.81 -1.33 39.24
N VAL A 604 19.51 -1.50 39.09
CA VAL A 604 18.87 -2.53 38.26
C VAL A 604 18.69 -1.95 36.84
N PRO A 605 19.18 -2.61 35.78
CA PRO A 605 19.05 -2.12 34.41
C PRO A 605 17.58 -2.07 33.95
N GLY A 606 17.24 -1.07 33.15
CA GLY A 606 15.96 -0.92 32.46
C GLY A 606 16.03 -1.38 31.00
N ALA A 607 14.95 -1.13 30.26
CA ALA A 607 14.86 -1.51 28.85
C ALA A 607 15.91 -0.82 27.97
N LEU A 608 16.27 0.45 28.25
CA LEU A 608 17.26 1.18 27.47
C LEU A 608 18.66 0.56 27.56
N ASP A 609 18.99 -0.09 28.69
CA ASP A 609 20.28 -0.77 28.87
C ASP A 609 20.43 -2.02 27.98
N LEU A 610 19.34 -2.50 27.36
CA LEU A 610 19.40 -3.58 26.37
C LEU A 610 19.93 -3.13 25.01
N TYR A 611 19.83 -1.82 24.71
CA TYR A 611 20.07 -1.28 23.38
C TYR A 611 21.16 -0.20 23.34
N LEU A 612 21.39 0.48 24.47
CA LEU A 612 22.36 1.55 24.63
C LEU A 612 23.38 1.21 25.72
N THR A 613 24.55 1.85 25.68
CA THR A 613 25.54 1.72 26.75
C THR A 613 25.07 2.42 28.02
N ARG A 614 25.55 1.96 29.17
CA ARG A 614 25.24 2.58 30.47
C ARG A 614 25.59 4.08 30.52
N ALA A 615 26.65 4.50 29.82
CA ALA A 615 27.06 5.90 29.76
C ALA A 615 26.03 6.75 28.99
N GLU A 616 25.58 6.27 27.83
CA GLU A 616 24.57 6.93 27.00
C GLU A 616 23.23 7.03 27.75
N VAL A 617 22.80 5.95 28.42
CA VAL A 617 21.56 5.97 29.22
C VAL A 617 21.66 7.02 30.34
N ARG A 618 22.81 7.10 31.03
CA ARG A 618 23.04 8.12 32.07
C ARG A 618 22.96 9.54 31.50
N GLU A 619 23.59 9.79 30.36
CA GLU A 619 23.57 11.10 29.69
C GLU A 619 22.15 11.49 29.28
N ILE A 620 21.40 10.57 28.67
CA ILE A 620 20.00 10.79 28.28
C ILE A 620 19.17 11.18 29.49
N VAL A 621 19.24 10.42 30.60
CA VAL A 621 18.41 10.69 31.79
C VAL A 621 18.75 12.04 32.43
N LEU A 622 20.03 12.43 32.47
CA LEU A 622 20.44 13.76 32.94
C LEU A 622 19.91 14.88 32.03
N TRP A 623 20.02 14.69 30.71
CA TRP A 623 19.49 15.63 29.73
C TRP A 623 17.97 15.77 29.86
N THR A 624 17.25 14.67 29.99
CA THR A 624 15.80 14.63 30.23
C THR A 624 15.41 15.33 31.53
N SER A 625 16.20 15.20 32.60
CA SER A 625 15.94 15.93 33.84
C SER A 625 16.05 17.44 33.64
N GLN A 626 17.09 17.92 32.93
CA GLN A 626 17.23 19.35 32.61
C GLN A 626 16.05 19.86 31.77
N GLN A 627 15.60 19.07 30.79
CA GLN A 627 14.43 19.37 29.97
C GLN A 627 13.14 19.40 30.80
N ALA A 628 12.96 18.48 31.75
CA ALA A 628 11.83 18.50 32.67
C ALA A 628 11.84 19.74 33.57
N GLN A 629 13.01 20.18 34.04
CA GLN A 629 13.15 21.41 34.83
C GLN A 629 12.76 22.64 34.02
N SER A 630 13.20 22.76 32.76
CA SER A 630 12.84 23.90 31.90
C SER A 630 11.36 23.93 31.54
N GLN A 631 10.68 22.78 31.53
CA GLN A 631 9.23 22.65 31.37
C GLN A 631 8.43 22.84 32.67
N GLY A 632 9.08 23.13 33.81
CA GLY A 632 8.41 23.26 35.11
C GLY A 632 7.96 21.94 35.73
N ARG A 633 8.35 20.79 35.16
CA ARG A 633 8.03 19.44 35.65
C ARG A 633 9.03 19.00 36.72
N HIS A 634 9.11 19.74 37.83
CA HIS A 634 10.14 19.54 38.86
C HIS A 634 10.08 18.16 39.55
N VAL A 635 8.89 17.58 39.71
CA VAL A 635 8.74 16.23 40.29
C VAL A 635 9.36 15.16 39.40
N ASP A 636 9.09 15.23 38.08
CA ASP A 636 9.65 14.30 37.11
C ASP A 636 11.18 14.46 37.01
N ALA A 637 11.67 15.72 37.02
CA ALA A 637 13.10 16.01 37.05
C ALA A 637 13.81 15.41 38.27
N LEU A 638 13.20 15.50 39.46
CA LEU A 638 13.73 14.91 40.69
C LEU A 638 13.78 13.39 40.60
N GLN A 639 12.72 12.74 40.10
CA GLN A 639 12.71 11.28 39.92
C GLN A 639 13.83 10.81 39.01
N LEU A 640 14.08 11.52 37.90
CA LEU A 640 15.17 11.21 36.96
C LEU A 640 16.56 11.38 37.61
N LEU A 641 16.78 12.44 38.40
CA LEU A 641 18.05 12.66 39.11
C LEU A 641 18.31 11.57 40.15
N VAL A 642 17.27 11.16 40.89
CA VAL A 642 17.35 10.05 41.84
C VAL A 642 17.77 8.77 41.12
N LEU A 643 17.20 8.46 39.95
CA LEU A 643 17.54 7.26 39.16
C LEU A 643 19.01 7.24 38.69
N VAL A 644 19.60 8.41 38.47
CA VAL A 644 21.02 8.55 38.10
C VAL A 644 21.94 8.55 39.32
N GLY A 645 21.39 8.70 40.52
CA GLY A 645 22.14 8.88 41.76
C GLY A 645 22.79 10.26 41.85
N ASP A 646 22.25 11.27 41.15
CA ASP A 646 22.72 12.66 41.26
C ASP A 646 22.05 13.36 42.46
N VAL A 647 22.58 13.07 43.64
CA VAL A 647 22.07 13.61 44.91
C VAL A 647 22.26 15.12 44.99
N GLU A 648 23.37 15.65 44.46
CA GLU A 648 23.67 17.07 44.47
C GLU A 648 22.64 17.84 43.62
N GLY A 649 22.43 17.42 42.37
CA GLY A 649 21.41 18.00 41.50
C GLY A 649 20.01 17.92 42.10
N GLY A 650 19.66 16.78 42.72
CA GLY A 650 18.37 16.59 43.39
C GLY A 650 18.15 17.53 44.57
N MET A 651 19.17 17.74 45.41
CA MET A 651 19.10 18.66 46.55
C MET A 651 19.00 20.12 46.10
N VAL A 652 19.74 20.53 45.06
CA VAL A 652 19.65 21.87 44.49
C VAL A 652 18.24 22.16 43.99
N LEU A 653 17.63 21.20 43.27
CA LEU A 653 16.28 21.32 42.76
C LEU A 653 15.25 21.43 43.91
N LEU A 654 15.34 20.56 44.92
CA LEU A 654 14.46 20.58 46.10
C LEU A 654 14.57 21.89 46.87
N ASN A 655 15.78 22.39 47.11
CA ASN A 655 16.00 23.65 47.81
C ASN A 655 15.42 24.83 47.01
N GLY A 656 15.58 24.84 45.68
CA GLY A 656 14.98 25.84 44.81
C GLY A 656 13.45 25.86 44.91
N GLN A 657 12.81 24.68 44.89
CA GLN A 657 11.36 24.56 45.04
C GLN A 657 10.89 24.96 46.44
N LEU A 658 11.60 24.54 47.49
CA LEU A 658 11.31 24.93 48.87
C LEU A 658 11.35 26.44 49.05
N VAL A 659 12.39 27.11 48.55
CA VAL A 659 12.51 28.57 48.58
C VAL A 659 11.32 29.22 47.90
N GLN A 660 10.91 28.73 46.72
CA GLN A 660 9.77 29.27 45.99
C GLN A 660 8.45 29.10 46.76
N THR A 661 8.23 27.94 47.39
CA THR A 661 7.03 27.67 48.21
C THR A 661 7.01 28.44 49.53
N LEU A 662 8.17 28.70 50.14
CA LEU A 662 8.28 29.50 51.37
C LEU A 662 8.17 31.00 51.09
N ALA A 663 8.51 31.42 49.87
CA ALA A 663 8.39 32.81 49.41
C ALA A 663 6.97 33.17 48.92
N SER A 664 6.11 32.19 48.64
CA SER A 664 4.70 32.44 48.37
C SER A 664 3.95 32.70 49.69
N PRO A 665 3.26 33.84 49.85
CA PRO A 665 2.62 34.27 51.08
C PRO A 665 1.42 33.41 51.51
#